data_AF-A0A9D4NV90-F1
#
_entry.id   AF-A0A9D4NV90-F1
#
_cell.length_a   1.000
_cell.length_b   1.000
_cell.length_c   1.000
_cell.angle_alpha   90.00
_cell.angle_beta   90.00
_cell.angle_gamma   90.00
#
_symmetry.space_group_name_H-M   'P 1'
#
loop_
_entity.id
_entity.type
_entity.pdbx_description
1 polymer ?
#
loop_
_entity_poly.entity_id
_entity_poly.type
_entity_poly.pdbx_seq_one_letter_code
_entity_poly.pdbx_strand_id
1 'polypeptide(L)'
;MADYLTDWDKDVENPAVDRMELYNKLLTHFNEQGQTDAEKCWRLVVICLILSDLQLKNKNKSEAKKWEEEAFKYAKKAVELDPKSMNVHKWYCAAVGRMAPHVSTKERIQMGHQFKEHRDIAVSIDNNDQLMHHMYGRWCWEVANLSFMERQIAKAFFGTPPEATYDDALDSLKMADKLKHDWKMNHLWMAKVLISMKKYPDAMQWIDEALVLAKNNEEDDVAHLELESLAKSYVEESFGIQACHDFLYLSKLSPWLSNDSVAIWDHENFPGVVHRTFITNFIVAILAKPFCWLQSESLDKFPSQILSRLSLLFCFTFAFGRFIHSIQASHRNGSSIAIWLTLITITQFHLIFYASRPLPNTYALIFMLFAYDYWNRNQWSMFIFLFAFTVIVIRFETIILFSAICLIECFYTQRLSLINVFVYGIPSGIFSLSLTILFDSFMWNKWIWPEGDTIWFNIVENKSHLWGVQPFYWYFINVLPNIFFTTILLLPFACFWWSRFGHPYTFVSILFIFLYSFLPHKELRFIIYAVPLLNTTFAHIIVTMMDLIAQFQRYVFELMMKMSKQTTMKTIILTNSISIYFIKRLKQFFLYGLIVNLLLNLTLTIIKLYISSYNYPGGYAIQIVNDDIRKNNWQSKSETSRIGVYVCDLAAQSGMTRFLQLENVYYNKEPKFNVEDFLQHDWIYFVIEPKDRHEYFDQCTDDESVNCQIVHRQIHSPTLMDIQFNCTLQQSVLTLDKSSLTKFQIAIEIHKCQYISITANESIEFDHNHHPSY
;
A
#
# COMPACT_ATOMS: atom_id res chain seq x y z
N MET A 1 0.42 20.32 53.27
CA MET A 1 -0.13 20.71 51.94
C MET A 1 0.81 20.27 50.82
N ALA A 2 2.11 20.56 50.92
CA ALA A 2 3.14 19.96 50.06
C ALA A 2 3.11 18.41 50.12
N ASP A 3 2.90 17.83 51.31
CA ASP A 3 2.83 16.36 51.49
C ASP A 3 1.67 15.72 50.71
N TYR A 4 0.48 16.35 50.71
CA TYR A 4 -0.69 15.83 49.97
C TYR A 4 -0.48 15.80 48.46
N LEU A 5 0.09 16.86 47.88
CA LEU A 5 0.35 16.91 46.43
C LEU A 5 1.47 15.94 46.03
N THR A 6 2.46 15.75 46.90
CA THR A 6 3.54 14.77 46.67
C THR A 6 3.03 13.33 46.73
N ASP A 7 2.09 13.04 47.64
CA ASP A 7 1.44 11.73 47.70
C ASP A 7 0.49 11.52 46.51
N TRP A 8 -0.23 12.57 46.08
CA TRP A 8 -1.05 12.51 44.86
C TRP A 8 -0.21 12.22 43.61
N ASP A 9 0.95 12.87 43.45
CA ASP A 9 1.84 12.64 42.30
C ASP A 9 2.30 11.17 42.25
N LYS A 10 2.56 10.53 43.39
CA LYS A 10 2.87 9.08 43.47
C LYS A 10 1.66 8.20 43.15
N ASP A 11 0.47 8.57 43.62
CA ASP A 11 -0.76 7.81 43.38
C ASP A 11 -1.18 7.85 41.90
N VAL A 12 -0.84 8.92 41.18
CA VAL A 12 -1.07 9.01 39.72
C VAL A 12 -0.14 8.08 38.94
N GLU A 13 1.07 7.85 39.40
CA GLU A 13 1.97 6.87 38.77
C GLU A 13 1.58 5.42 39.10
N ASN A 14 0.78 5.19 40.16
CA ASN A 14 0.34 3.87 40.56
C ASN A 14 -0.90 3.38 39.76
N PRO A 15 -0.78 2.33 38.93
CA PRO A 15 -1.89 1.82 38.13
C PRO A 15 -3.00 1.13 38.95
N ALA A 16 -2.77 0.85 40.25
CA ALA A 16 -3.77 0.22 41.12
C ALA A 16 -4.82 1.19 41.68
N VAL A 17 -4.63 2.51 41.52
CA VAL A 17 -5.50 3.54 42.09
C VAL A 17 -6.55 3.99 41.08
N ASP A 18 -7.81 4.12 41.52
CA ASP A 18 -8.90 4.61 40.68
C ASP A 18 -8.67 6.08 40.27
N ARG A 19 -8.51 6.31 38.96
CA ARG A 19 -8.26 7.63 38.35
C ARG A 19 -9.43 8.59 38.58
N MET A 20 -10.67 8.10 38.61
CA MET A 20 -11.85 8.94 38.86
C MET A 20 -11.93 9.38 40.32
N GLU A 21 -11.50 8.53 41.26
CA GLU A 21 -11.43 8.88 42.67
C GLU A 21 -10.36 9.97 42.92
N LEU A 22 -9.21 9.85 42.26
CA LEU A 22 -8.14 10.86 42.30
C LEU A 22 -8.58 12.20 41.71
N TYR A 23 -9.32 12.19 40.60
CA TYR A 23 -9.90 13.41 40.01
C TYR A 23 -10.86 14.08 40.98
N ASN A 24 -11.81 13.33 41.55
CA ASN A 24 -12.81 13.87 42.46
C ASN A 24 -12.18 14.47 43.72
N LYS A 25 -11.18 13.80 44.31
CA LYS A 25 -10.44 14.32 45.49
C LYS A 25 -9.68 15.60 45.18
N LEU A 26 -9.03 15.67 44.02
CA LEU A 26 -8.31 16.89 43.62
C LEU A 26 -9.30 18.04 43.33
N LEU A 27 -10.44 17.73 42.70
CA LEU A 27 -11.48 18.69 42.36
C LEU A 27 -12.19 19.26 43.61
N THR A 28 -12.47 18.45 44.63
CA THR A 28 -13.04 18.94 45.89
C THR A 28 -12.10 19.92 46.57
N HIS A 29 -10.81 19.58 46.68
CA HIS A 29 -9.79 20.48 47.24
C HIS A 29 -9.53 21.73 46.39
N PHE A 30 -9.80 21.67 45.09
CA PHE A 30 -9.71 22.82 44.20
C PHE A 30 -10.89 23.80 44.41
N ASN A 31 -12.10 23.26 44.59
CA ASN A 31 -13.31 24.06 44.81
C ASN A 31 -13.38 24.66 46.23
N GLU A 32 -12.93 23.93 47.26
CA GLU A 32 -12.91 24.39 48.66
C GLU A 32 -12.01 25.62 48.88
N GLN A 33 -11.00 25.82 48.02
CA GLN A 33 -9.99 26.88 48.16
C GLN A 33 -10.15 28.02 47.15
N GLY A 34 -11.34 28.17 46.56
CA GLY A 34 -11.64 29.30 45.68
C GLY A 34 -11.01 29.24 44.29
N GLN A 35 -10.47 28.09 43.87
CA GLN A 35 -9.93 27.85 42.54
C GLN A 35 -8.76 28.79 42.12
N THR A 36 -7.90 29.16 43.05
CA THR A 36 -6.79 30.12 42.82
C THR A 36 -5.40 29.48 42.74
N ASP A 37 -5.30 28.16 42.83
CA ASP A 37 -4.02 27.45 42.91
C ASP A 37 -3.60 26.86 41.55
N ALA A 38 -2.56 27.44 40.94
CA ALA A 38 -2.04 27.02 39.65
C ALA A 38 -1.47 25.58 39.69
N GLU A 39 -0.94 25.14 40.85
CA GLU A 39 -0.36 23.81 41.00
C GLU A 39 -1.40 22.69 40.93
N LYS A 40 -2.61 22.95 41.42
CA LYS A 40 -3.74 22.04 41.30
C LYS A 40 -4.34 22.08 39.91
N CYS A 41 -4.36 23.24 39.25
CA CYS A 41 -4.90 23.36 37.91
C CYS A 41 -4.14 22.49 36.90
N TRP A 42 -2.79 22.55 36.87
CA TRP A 42 -2.06 21.71 35.92
C TRP A 42 -2.15 20.23 36.26
N ARG A 43 -2.24 19.84 37.54
CA ARG A 43 -2.50 18.44 37.96
C ARG A 43 -3.89 17.95 37.55
N LEU A 44 -4.90 18.82 37.57
CA LEU A 44 -6.22 18.54 36.99
C LEU A 44 -6.13 18.29 35.48
N VAL A 45 -5.27 19.04 34.75
CA VAL A 45 -5.01 18.76 33.33
C VAL A 45 -4.47 17.34 33.16
N VAL A 46 -3.46 16.94 33.95
CA VAL A 46 -2.84 15.61 33.87
C VAL A 46 -3.88 14.50 34.00
N ILE A 47 -4.67 14.52 35.07
CA ILE A 47 -5.64 13.45 35.33
C ILE A 47 -6.76 13.44 34.29
N CYS A 48 -7.20 14.59 33.76
CA CYS A 48 -8.14 14.63 32.64
C CYS A 48 -7.56 14.00 31.37
N LEU A 49 -6.27 14.20 31.08
CA LEU A 49 -5.62 13.56 29.93
C LEU A 49 -5.52 12.04 30.11
N ILE A 50 -5.19 11.56 31.31
CA ILE A 50 -5.18 10.11 31.63
C ILE A 50 -6.59 9.51 31.49
N LEU A 51 -7.62 10.20 31.97
CA LEU A 51 -9.02 9.78 31.79
C LEU A 51 -9.42 9.75 30.30
N SER A 52 -8.90 10.66 29.48
CA SER A 52 -9.08 10.60 28.02
C SER A 52 -8.47 9.32 27.43
N ASP A 53 -7.23 9.01 27.79
CA ASP A 53 -6.53 7.81 27.30
C ASP A 53 -7.25 6.51 27.72
N LEU A 54 -7.80 6.44 28.93
CA LEU A 54 -8.68 5.35 29.39
C LEU A 54 -9.92 5.18 28.51
N GLN A 55 -10.58 6.27 28.13
CA GLN A 55 -11.76 6.22 27.26
C GLN A 55 -11.39 5.84 25.82
N LEU A 56 -10.21 6.28 25.33
CA LEU A 56 -9.69 5.86 24.03
C LEU A 56 -9.40 4.36 24.00
N LYS A 57 -8.80 3.80 25.06
CA LYS A 57 -8.63 2.36 25.25
C LYS A 57 -9.96 1.60 25.18
N ASN A 58 -11.00 2.14 25.80
CA ASN A 58 -12.35 1.59 25.76
C ASN A 58 -13.12 1.89 24.45
N LYS A 59 -12.46 2.50 23.46
CA LYS A 59 -13.03 2.91 22.15
C LYS A 59 -14.13 3.96 22.23
N ASN A 60 -14.24 4.70 23.33
CA ASN A 60 -15.22 5.75 23.58
C ASN A 60 -14.70 7.14 23.22
N LYS A 61 -14.53 7.42 21.92
CA LYS A 61 -13.96 8.70 21.42
C LYS A 61 -14.74 9.96 21.85
N SER A 62 -16.06 9.86 21.99
CA SER A 62 -16.92 10.99 22.39
C SER A 62 -16.66 11.44 23.82
N GLU A 63 -16.36 10.48 24.71
CA GLU A 63 -16.10 10.75 26.11
C GLU A 63 -14.66 11.20 26.34
N ALA A 64 -13.70 10.61 25.62
CA ALA A 64 -12.32 11.09 25.54
C ALA A 64 -12.25 12.60 25.19
N LYS A 65 -12.98 13.00 24.15
CA LYS A 65 -13.07 14.41 23.73
C LYS A 65 -13.57 15.34 24.85
N LYS A 66 -14.54 14.92 25.66
CA LYS A 66 -15.05 15.74 26.78
C LYS A 66 -13.96 15.99 27.83
N TRP A 67 -13.18 14.96 28.14
CA TRP A 67 -12.07 15.08 29.08
C TRP A 67 -10.95 15.98 28.55
N GLU A 68 -10.66 15.95 27.25
CA GLU A 68 -9.70 16.86 26.62
C GLU A 68 -10.19 18.32 26.61
N GLU A 69 -11.49 18.55 26.42
CA GLU A 69 -12.11 19.87 26.54
C GLU A 69 -12.00 20.41 27.98
N GLU A 70 -12.23 19.56 28.99
CA GLU A 70 -12.01 19.91 30.40
C GLU A 70 -10.53 20.21 30.69
N ALA A 71 -9.61 19.36 30.20
CA ALA A 71 -8.18 19.55 30.35
C ALA A 71 -7.74 20.92 29.80
N PHE A 72 -8.23 21.30 28.62
CA PHE A 72 -7.91 22.60 28.02
C PHE A 72 -8.46 23.79 28.79
N LYS A 73 -9.64 23.65 29.42
CA LYS A 73 -10.22 24.67 30.30
C LYS A 73 -9.34 24.91 31.53
N TYR A 74 -8.90 23.84 32.19
CA TYR A 74 -8.00 23.95 33.34
C TYR A 74 -6.61 24.45 32.94
N ALA A 75 -6.10 24.08 31.77
CA ALA A 75 -4.83 24.56 31.25
C ALA A 75 -4.82 26.08 31.04
N LYS A 76 -5.88 26.65 30.43
CA LYS A 76 -6.01 28.12 30.30
C LYS A 76 -6.00 28.82 31.65
N LYS A 77 -6.75 28.27 32.61
CA LYS A 77 -6.81 28.80 33.96
C LYS A 77 -5.46 28.72 34.68
N ALA A 78 -4.70 27.66 34.48
CA ALA A 78 -3.36 27.52 35.05
C ALA A 78 -2.42 28.62 34.55
N VAL A 79 -2.44 28.92 33.24
CA VAL A 79 -1.62 29.99 32.62
C VAL A 79 -2.00 31.38 33.15
N GLU A 80 -3.29 31.64 33.38
CA GLU A 80 -3.76 32.91 33.96
C GLU A 80 -3.27 33.09 35.41
N LEU A 81 -3.17 32.00 36.18
CA LEU A 81 -2.79 32.03 37.59
C LEU A 81 -1.26 32.13 37.79
N ASP A 82 -0.47 31.39 37.02
CA ASP A 82 1.00 31.44 37.09
C ASP A 82 1.66 31.30 35.70
N PRO A 83 1.90 32.43 35.01
CA PRO A 83 2.53 32.44 33.69
C PRO A 83 4.06 32.29 33.74
N LYS A 84 4.67 32.05 34.91
CA LYS A 84 6.12 31.84 35.04
C LYS A 84 6.47 30.38 35.27
N SER A 85 5.49 29.52 35.56
CA SER A 85 5.72 28.11 35.83
C SER A 85 5.92 27.32 34.55
N MET A 86 7.03 26.56 34.50
CA MET A 86 7.34 25.64 33.40
C MET A 86 6.28 24.54 33.27
N ASN A 87 5.84 23.96 34.40
CA ASN A 87 4.82 22.89 34.41
C ASN A 87 3.48 23.36 33.84
N VAL A 88 3.10 24.61 34.12
CA VAL A 88 1.87 25.22 33.58
C VAL A 88 1.95 25.31 32.06
N HIS A 89 3.06 25.80 31.51
CA HIS A 89 3.26 25.86 30.06
C HIS A 89 3.38 24.47 29.41
N LYS A 90 4.06 23.53 30.06
CA LYS A 90 4.20 22.13 29.62
C LYS A 90 2.84 21.45 29.46
N TRP A 91 2.00 21.51 30.49
CA TRP A 91 0.67 20.89 30.45
C TRP A 91 -0.34 21.67 29.59
N TYR A 92 -0.12 22.98 29.41
CA TYR A 92 -0.85 23.74 28.38
C TYR A 92 -0.56 23.22 26.98
N CYS A 93 0.72 23.02 26.64
CA CYS A 93 1.12 22.44 25.36
C CYS A 93 0.52 21.04 25.16
N ALA A 94 0.53 20.19 26.18
CA ALA A 94 -0.09 18.87 26.13
C ALA A 94 -1.60 18.92 25.86
N ALA A 95 -2.34 19.79 26.57
CA ALA A 95 -3.78 19.97 26.36
C ALA A 95 -4.09 20.52 24.96
N VAL A 96 -3.30 21.48 24.46
CA VAL A 96 -3.43 22.01 23.09
C VAL A 96 -3.21 20.91 22.05
N GLY A 97 -2.17 20.10 22.19
CA GLY A 97 -1.85 19.01 21.25
C GLY A 97 -2.92 17.91 21.20
N ARG A 98 -3.65 17.70 22.30
CA ARG A 98 -4.78 16.75 22.37
C ARG A 98 -6.09 17.36 21.82
N MET A 99 -6.32 18.66 22.03
CA MET A 99 -7.50 19.36 21.51
C MET A 99 -7.44 19.70 20.01
N ALA A 100 -6.24 19.92 19.46
CA ALA A 100 -6.02 20.36 18.09
C ALA A 100 -6.75 19.53 17.00
N PRO A 101 -6.85 18.19 17.09
CA PRO A 101 -7.60 17.37 16.13
C PRO A 101 -9.13 17.56 16.18
N HIS A 102 -9.68 18.14 17.26
CA HIS A 102 -11.12 18.25 17.51
C HIS A 102 -11.74 19.59 17.14
N VAL A 103 -10.90 20.58 16.79
CA VAL A 103 -11.31 21.95 16.46
C VAL A 103 -11.27 22.22 14.95
N SER A 104 -11.85 23.34 14.52
CA SER A 104 -11.83 23.73 13.11
C SER A 104 -10.39 23.98 12.61
N THR A 105 -10.14 23.85 11.30
CA THR A 105 -8.81 24.08 10.70
C THR A 105 -8.21 25.44 11.09
N LYS A 106 -9.05 26.48 11.18
CA LYS A 106 -8.64 27.82 11.60
C LYS A 106 -8.16 27.83 13.06
N GLU A 107 -8.95 27.26 13.96
CA GLU A 107 -8.61 27.18 15.39
C GLU A 107 -7.40 26.29 15.63
N ARG A 108 -7.25 25.19 14.87
CA ARG A 108 -6.11 24.30 14.94
C ARG A 108 -4.81 25.02 14.60
N ILE A 109 -4.80 25.84 13.55
CA ILE A 109 -3.62 26.65 13.17
C ILE A 109 -3.32 27.68 14.27
N GLN A 110 -4.34 28.35 14.81
CA GLN A 110 -4.17 29.28 15.93
C GLN A 110 -3.58 28.59 17.18
N MET A 111 -4.10 27.42 17.52
CA MET A 111 -3.57 26.56 18.59
C MET A 111 -2.12 26.16 18.32
N GLY A 112 -1.76 25.87 17.08
CA GLY A 112 -0.37 25.60 16.67
C GLY A 112 0.59 26.75 16.96
N HIS A 113 0.16 28.01 16.76
CA HIS A 113 0.94 29.19 17.15
C HIS A 113 1.06 29.32 18.67
N GLN A 114 -0.05 29.14 19.41
CA GLN A 114 -0.05 29.18 20.87
C GLN A 114 0.86 28.09 21.47
N PHE A 115 0.82 26.88 20.91
CA PHE A 115 1.70 25.79 21.30
C PHE A 115 3.17 26.21 21.18
N LYS A 116 3.55 26.83 20.06
CA LYS A 116 4.92 27.27 19.81
C LYS A 116 5.36 28.36 20.79
N GLU A 117 4.52 29.35 21.06
CA GLU A 117 4.77 30.42 22.03
C GLU A 117 5.02 29.86 23.45
N HIS A 118 4.11 29.01 23.95
CA HIS A 118 4.23 28.44 25.29
C HIS A 118 5.40 27.44 25.39
N ARG A 119 5.69 26.70 24.31
CA ARG A 119 6.87 25.82 24.25
C ARG A 119 8.17 26.60 24.32
N ASP A 120 8.29 27.71 23.60
CA ASP A 120 9.51 28.52 23.63
C ASP A 120 9.73 29.18 25.01
N ILE A 121 8.66 29.53 25.72
CA ILE A 121 8.75 29.94 27.14
C ILE A 121 9.22 28.79 28.02
N ALA A 122 8.61 27.60 27.92
CA ALA A 122 8.99 26.44 28.73
C ALA A 122 10.46 26.04 28.52
N VAL A 123 10.92 25.98 27.26
CA VAL A 123 12.31 25.66 26.89
C VAL A 123 13.30 26.73 27.38
N SER A 124 12.87 27.99 27.47
CA SER A 124 13.72 29.05 28.06
C SER A 124 13.96 28.88 29.56
N ILE A 125 13.09 28.13 30.26
CA ILE A 125 13.19 27.84 31.69
C ILE A 125 14.00 26.55 31.90
N ASP A 126 13.62 25.46 31.24
CA ASP A 126 14.32 24.18 31.26
C ASP A 126 14.23 23.49 29.89
N ASN A 127 15.38 23.12 29.34
CA ASN A 127 15.51 22.49 28.03
C ASN A 127 15.71 20.96 28.12
N ASN A 128 15.74 20.37 29.33
CA ASN A 128 16.00 18.94 29.51
C ASN A 128 14.73 18.10 29.76
N ASP A 129 13.55 18.63 29.42
CA ASP A 129 12.29 17.90 29.58
C ASP A 129 11.97 17.00 28.38
N GLN A 130 11.90 15.68 28.63
CA GLN A 130 11.63 14.67 27.61
C GLN A 130 10.28 14.87 26.90
N LEU A 131 9.22 15.27 27.63
CA LEU A 131 7.87 15.41 27.10
C LEU A 131 7.79 16.64 26.19
N MET A 132 8.48 17.72 26.55
CA MET A 132 8.57 18.92 25.72
C MET A 132 9.24 18.65 24.37
N HIS A 133 10.34 17.88 24.34
CA HIS A 133 10.99 17.47 23.08
C HIS A 133 10.09 16.59 22.24
N HIS A 134 9.40 15.63 22.87
CA HIS A 134 8.44 14.76 22.18
C HIS A 134 7.27 15.55 21.55
N MET A 135 6.62 16.42 22.32
CA MET A 135 5.51 17.23 21.83
C MET A 135 5.96 18.19 20.72
N TYR A 136 7.19 18.71 20.80
CA TYR A 136 7.75 19.55 19.73
C TYR A 136 8.02 18.75 18.45
N GLY A 137 8.57 17.54 18.55
CA GLY A 137 8.74 16.66 17.40
C GLY A 137 7.42 16.34 16.70
N ARG A 138 6.38 16.04 17.48
CA ARG A 138 5.01 15.89 16.96
C ARG A 138 4.49 17.16 16.29
N TRP A 139 4.68 18.34 16.89
CA TRP A 139 4.28 19.62 16.30
C TRP A 139 4.99 19.89 14.97
N CYS A 140 6.30 19.64 14.91
CA CYS A 140 7.09 19.78 13.68
C CYS A 140 6.55 18.86 12.56
N TRP A 141 6.19 17.62 12.90
CA TRP A 141 5.57 16.71 11.97
C TRP A 141 4.20 17.21 11.47
N GLU A 142 3.34 17.69 12.37
CA GLU A 142 2.02 18.24 12.00
C GLU A 142 2.15 19.46 11.09
N VAL A 143 3.11 20.34 11.34
CA VAL A 143 3.40 21.53 10.52
C VAL A 143 3.98 21.15 9.16
N ALA A 144 4.92 20.20 9.12
CA ALA A 144 5.50 19.69 7.88
C ALA A 144 4.42 19.05 6.99
N ASN A 145 3.46 18.35 7.61
CA ASN A 145 2.37 17.63 6.96
C ASN A 145 1.18 18.52 6.53
N LEU A 146 1.21 19.84 6.78
CA LEU A 146 0.15 20.75 6.34
C LEU A 146 0.01 20.77 4.81
N SER A 147 -1.22 20.58 4.33
CA SER A 147 -1.55 20.64 2.91
C SER A 147 -1.35 22.04 2.33
N PHE A 148 -1.25 22.14 1.00
CA PHE A 148 -1.14 23.42 0.32
C PHE A 148 -2.27 24.40 0.68
N MET A 149 -3.52 23.92 0.76
CA MET A 149 -4.66 24.77 1.13
C MET A 149 -4.58 25.25 2.58
N GLU A 150 -4.20 24.39 3.53
CA GLU A 150 -4.02 24.77 4.93
C GLU A 150 -2.88 25.79 5.09
N ARG A 151 -1.79 25.66 4.32
CA ARG A 151 -0.72 26.66 4.26
C ARG A 151 -1.20 28.01 3.73
N GLN A 152 -2.10 28.04 2.75
CA GLN A 152 -2.70 29.30 2.26
C GLN A 152 -3.63 29.93 3.31
N ILE A 153 -4.43 29.13 4.03
CA ILE A 153 -5.27 29.62 5.13
C ILE A 153 -4.39 30.21 6.23
N ALA A 154 -3.32 29.50 6.63
CA ALA A 154 -2.38 29.99 7.63
C ALA A 154 -1.78 31.35 7.21
N LYS A 155 -1.34 31.47 5.95
CA LYS A 155 -0.81 32.71 5.39
C LYS A 155 -1.83 33.86 5.37
N ALA A 156 -3.09 33.57 5.01
CA ALA A 156 -4.14 34.58 4.89
C ALA A 156 -4.60 35.14 6.25
N PHE A 157 -4.65 34.31 7.29
CA PHE A 157 -5.14 34.73 8.62
C PHE A 157 -4.03 35.13 9.60
N PHE A 158 -2.83 34.55 9.49
CA PHE A 158 -1.75 34.71 10.46
C PHE A 158 -0.44 35.25 9.86
N GLY A 159 -0.42 35.54 8.55
CA GLY A 159 0.72 36.17 7.88
C GLY A 159 1.80 35.16 7.47
N THR A 160 2.71 34.80 8.37
CA THR A 160 3.77 33.81 8.11
C THR A 160 3.34 32.44 8.63
N PRO A 161 3.14 31.43 7.75
CA PRO A 161 2.81 30.09 8.20
C PRO A 161 3.97 29.53 9.06
N PRO A 162 3.69 28.71 10.07
CA PRO A 162 4.75 28.00 10.78
C PRO A 162 5.54 27.13 9.80
N GLU A 163 6.87 27.21 9.86
CA GLU A 163 7.79 26.40 9.06
C GLU A 163 8.47 25.39 9.97
N ALA A 164 8.33 24.11 9.62
CA ALA A 164 9.04 22.99 10.23
C ALA A 164 9.20 21.89 9.18
N THR A 165 10.27 21.11 9.32
CA THR A 165 10.61 20.00 8.44
C THR A 165 10.44 18.66 9.16
N TYR A 166 10.41 17.57 8.41
CA TYR A 166 10.44 16.23 8.99
C TYR A 166 11.77 15.92 9.68
N ASP A 167 12.87 16.53 9.22
CA ASP A 167 14.18 16.42 9.89
C ASP A 167 14.14 17.08 11.28
N ASP A 168 13.54 18.28 11.40
CA ASP A 168 13.35 18.94 12.71
C ASP A 168 12.50 18.09 13.67
N ALA A 169 11.49 17.39 13.13
CA ALA A 169 10.66 16.47 13.90
C ALA A 169 11.48 15.29 14.42
N LEU A 170 12.28 14.66 13.55
CA LEU A 170 13.10 13.50 13.88
C LEU A 170 14.18 13.85 14.91
N ASP A 171 14.87 14.97 14.75
CA ASP A 171 15.92 15.41 15.68
C ASP A 171 15.36 15.67 17.09
N SER A 172 14.17 16.25 17.16
CA SER A 172 13.49 16.52 18.43
C SER A 172 13.04 15.23 19.14
N LEU A 173 12.49 14.26 18.39
CA LEU A 173 12.10 12.97 18.94
C LEU A 173 13.31 12.12 19.36
N LYS A 174 14.42 12.20 18.64
CA LYS A 174 15.71 11.59 19.05
C LYS A 174 16.24 12.21 20.34
N MET A 175 16.07 13.52 20.52
CA MET A 175 16.44 14.18 21.78
C MET A 175 15.56 13.70 22.94
N ALA A 176 14.24 13.51 22.71
CA ALA A 176 13.36 12.90 23.71
C ALA A 176 13.79 11.47 24.07
N ASP A 177 14.19 10.68 23.07
CA ASP A 177 14.67 9.31 23.26
C ASP A 177 15.98 9.25 24.07
N LYS A 178 16.92 10.17 23.82
CA LYS A 178 18.16 10.29 24.62
C LYS A 178 17.89 10.57 26.11
N LEU A 179 16.79 11.26 26.43
CA LEU A 179 16.41 11.57 27.81
C LEU A 179 15.63 10.40 28.45
N LYS A 180 14.79 9.72 27.66
CA LYS A 180 14.06 8.50 28.07
C LYS A 180 13.91 7.55 26.89
N HIS A 181 14.77 6.53 26.87
CA HIS A 181 14.86 5.57 25.78
C HIS A 181 13.67 4.60 25.73
N ASP A 182 13.22 4.09 26.88
CA ASP A 182 12.11 3.12 26.96
C ASP A 182 10.74 3.83 26.95
N TRP A 183 10.46 4.62 25.90
CA TRP A 183 9.17 5.32 25.76
C TRP A 183 8.46 4.98 24.45
N LYS A 184 7.51 4.04 24.56
CA LYS A 184 6.75 3.48 23.44
C LYS A 184 6.04 4.53 22.58
N MET A 185 5.42 5.54 23.19
CA MET A 185 4.76 6.63 22.45
C MET A 185 5.78 7.43 21.62
N ASN A 186 6.99 7.66 22.13
CA ASN A 186 8.03 8.38 21.39
C ASN A 186 8.50 7.58 20.17
N HIS A 187 8.72 6.28 20.32
CA HIS A 187 9.11 5.40 19.21
C HIS A 187 8.02 5.29 18.13
N LEU A 188 6.74 5.27 18.51
CA LEU A 188 5.63 5.35 17.56
C LEU A 188 5.68 6.63 16.71
N TRP A 189 5.95 7.79 17.33
CA TRP A 189 6.07 9.03 16.59
C TRP A 189 7.34 9.10 15.73
N MET A 190 8.46 8.51 16.19
CA MET A 190 9.67 8.32 15.37
C MET A 190 9.34 7.54 14.09
N ALA A 191 8.65 6.40 14.23
CA ALA A 191 8.22 5.60 13.10
C ALA A 191 7.31 6.39 12.13
N LYS A 192 6.33 7.15 12.63
CA LYS A 192 5.46 7.99 11.80
C LYS A 192 6.22 9.06 11.00
N VAL A 193 7.21 9.69 11.62
CA VAL A 193 8.08 10.67 10.95
C VAL A 193 8.87 9.99 9.84
N LEU A 194 9.51 8.85 10.13
CA LEU A 194 10.30 8.09 9.16
C LEU A 194 9.46 7.58 7.99
N ILE A 195 8.24 7.10 8.25
CA ILE A 195 7.24 6.76 7.21
C ILE A 195 6.96 7.97 6.32
N SER A 196 6.76 9.14 6.92
CA SER A 196 6.46 10.38 6.18
C SER A 196 7.65 10.85 5.33
N MET A 197 8.87 10.56 5.79
CA MET A 197 10.12 10.74 5.04
C MET A 197 10.36 9.66 3.97
N LYS A 198 9.50 8.64 3.88
CA LYS A 198 9.64 7.45 3.02
C LYS A 198 10.84 6.57 3.38
N LYS A 199 11.34 6.69 4.62
CA LYS A 199 12.34 5.80 5.22
C LYS A 199 11.63 4.67 5.97
N TYR A 200 10.94 3.82 5.20
CA TYR A 200 10.24 2.65 5.73
C TYR A 200 11.14 1.62 6.43
N PRO A 201 12.43 1.43 6.07
CA PRO A 201 13.36 0.55 6.79
C PRO A 201 13.52 0.95 8.26
N ASP A 202 14.03 2.16 8.48
CA ASP A 202 14.24 2.77 9.79
C ASP A 202 12.91 2.77 10.57
N ALA A 203 11.81 3.13 9.91
CA ALA A 203 10.49 3.16 10.56
C ALA A 203 10.05 1.81 11.10
N MET A 204 10.28 0.72 10.35
CA MET A 204 9.93 -0.63 10.80
C MET A 204 10.77 -1.07 11.99
N GLN A 205 12.06 -0.73 12.02
CA GLN A 205 12.91 -1.00 13.18
C GLN A 205 12.36 -0.31 14.45
N TRP A 206 12.03 0.98 14.36
CA TRP A 206 11.44 1.70 15.50
C TRP A 206 10.07 1.12 15.91
N ILE A 207 9.27 0.65 14.95
CA ILE A 207 8.02 -0.07 15.25
C ILE A 207 8.31 -1.36 16.01
N ASP A 208 9.30 -2.13 15.55
CA ASP A 208 9.67 -3.41 16.13
C ASP A 208 10.23 -3.27 17.54
N GLU A 209 11.12 -2.30 17.77
CA GLU A 209 11.64 -1.95 19.10
C GLU A 209 10.50 -1.55 20.04
N ALA A 210 9.61 -0.66 19.58
CA ALA A 210 8.48 -0.20 20.38
C ALA A 210 7.47 -1.32 20.73
N LEU A 211 7.31 -2.33 19.87
CA LEU A 211 6.44 -3.47 20.12
C LEU A 211 6.97 -4.38 21.23
N VAL A 212 8.30 -4.45 21.44
CA VAL A 212 8.94 -5.27 22.51
C VAL A 212 8.78 -4.62 23.88
N LEU A 213 8.72 -3.29 23.95
CA LEU A 213 8.60 -2.57 25.22
C LEU A 213 7.35 -3.01 26.02
N ALA A 214 7.46 -3.04 27.35
CA ALA A 214 6.33 -3.34 28.23
C ALA A 214 5.20 -2.29 28.11
N LYS A 215 3.96 -2.68 28.45
CA LYS A 215 2.80 -1.76 28.52
C LYS A 215 2.62 -1.35 29.98
N ASN A 216 3.13 -0.18 30.35
CA ASN A 216 3.17 0.24 31.76
C ASN A 216 2.00 1.15 32.13
N ASN A 217 1.47 1.91 31.17
CA ASN A 217 0.38 2.86 31.39
C ASN A 217 -0.67 2.80 30.26
N GLU A 218 -1.76 3.54 30.44
CA GLU A 218 -2.86 3.61 29.48
C GLU A 218 -2.45 4.25 28.14
N GLU A 219 -1.44 5.13 28.15
CA GLU A 219 -0.85 5.74 26.96
C GLU A 219 -0.09 4.70 26.10
N ASP A 220 0.66 3.80 26.74
CA ASP A 220 1.40 2.71 26.09
C ASP A 220 0.44 1.71 25.43
N ASP A 221 -0.72 1.45 26.04
CA ASP A 221 -1.77 0.60 25.45
C ASP A 221 -2.28 1.19 24.14
N VAL A 222 -2.57 2.50 24.11
CA VAL A 222 -3.01 3.21 22.90
C VAL A 222 -1.91 3.19 21.84
N ALA A 223 -0.66 3.49 22.23
CA ALA A 223 0.48 3.47 21.32
C ALA A 223 0.70 2.07 20.72
N HIS A 224 0.57 1.01 21.51
CA HIS A 224 0.77 -0.36 21.07
C HIS A 224 -0.27 -0.80 20.04
N LEU A 225 -1.55 -0.46 20.24
CA LEU A 225 -2.60 -0.75 19.26
C LEU A 225 -2.32 -0.07 17.91
N GLU A 226 -1.76 1.15 17.93
CA GLU A 226 -1.41 1.87 16.72
C GLU A 226 -0.16 1.28 16.04
N LEU A 227 0.85 0.88 16.81
CA LEU A 227 2.05 0.20 16.33
C LEU A 227 1.72 -1.13 15.64
N GLU A 228 0.84 -1.96 16.22
CA GLU A 228 0.40 -3.22 15.59
C GLU A 228 -0.31 -2.97 14.26
N SER A 229 -1.13 -1.92 14.18
CA SER A 229 -1.81 -1.53 12.94
C SER A 229 -0.82 -1.06 11.87
N LEU A 230 0.24 -0.36 12.27
CA LEU A 230 1.29 0.11 11.36
C LEU A 230 2.15 -1.07 10.86
N ALA A 231 2.59 -1.96 11.76
CA ALA A 231 3.40 -3.13 11.40
C ALA A 231 2.68 -4.03 10.37
N LYS A 232 1.41 -4.35 10.60
CA LYS A 232 0.63 -5.20 9.69
C LYS A 232 0.47 -4.58 8.30
N SER A 233 0.52 -3.24 8.18
CA SER A 233 0.25 -2.53 6.92
C SER A 233 1.28 -2.80 5.85
N TYR A 234 2.53 -3.04 6.22
CA TYR A 234 3.58 -3.14 5.22
C TYR A 234 3.76 -4.56 4.61
N VAL A 235 2.81 -5.50 4.76
CA VAL A 235 2.97 -6.93 4.39
C VAL A 235 2.13 -7.40 3.16
N GLU A 236 1.18 -6.62 2.64
CA GLU A 236 0.07 -7.13 1.79
C GLU A 236 0.23 -7.18 0.25
N GLU A 237 1.37 -7.59 -0.34
CA GLU A 237 1.42 -7.70 -1.83
C GLU A 237 1.01 -9.06 -2.43
N SER A 238 0.87 -10.14 -1.65
CA SER A 238 0.71 -11.50 -2.21
C SER A 238 -0.61 -12.23 -1.91
N PHE A 239 -1.61 -11.64 -1.26
CA PHE A 239 -2.84 -12.33 -0.83
C PHE A 239 -3.52 -13.21 -1.90
N GLY A 240 -3.74 -12.68 -3.12
CA GLY A 240 -4.52 -13.38 -4.14
C GLY A 240 -3.87 -14.68 -4.66
N ILE A 241 -2.54 -14.72 -4.77
CA ILE A 241 -1.85 -15.94 -5.21
C ILE A 241 -1.85 -17.01 -4.11
N GLN A 242 -1.71 -16.63 -2.84
CA GLN A 242 -1.78 -17.57 -1.71
C GLN A 242 -3.19 -18.13 -1.56
N ALA A 243 -4.24 -17.30 -1.71
CA ALA A 243 -5.62 -17.75 -1.69
C ALA A 243 -5.92 -18.77 -2.80
N CYS A 244 -5.36 -18.58 -4.01
CA CYS A 244 -5.50 -19.56 -5.09
C CYS A 244 -4.82 -20.89 -4.76
N HIS A 245 -3.63 -20.87 -4.14
CA HIS A 245 -2.97 -22.08 -3.64
C HIS A 245 -3.88 -22.81 -2.65
N ASP A 246 -4.42 -22.09 -1.67
CA ASP A 246 -5.20 -22.68 -0.60
C ASP A 246 -6.50 -23.30 -1.13
N PHE A 247 -7.18 -22.69 -2.10
CA PHE A 247 -8.33 -23.33 -2.74
C PHE A 247 -8.00 -24.57 -3.59
N LEU A 248 -6.79 -24.66 -4.13
CA LEU A 248 -6.38 -25.80 -4.96
C LEU A 248 -5.95 -27.00 -4.10
N TYR A 249 -5.23 -26.75 -3.01
CA TYR A 249 -4.57 -27.79 -2.22
C TYR A 249 -5.18 -28.00 -0.83
N LEU A 250 -5.80 -26.97 -0.24
CA LEU A 250 -6.45 -27.07 1.08
C LEU A 250 -7.97 -27.15 0.90
N SER A 251 -8.62 -27.98 1.71
CA SER A 251 -10.08 -28.08 1.67
C SER A 251 -10.70 -27.56 2.97
N LYS A 252 -11.21 -26.32 2.95
CA LYS A 252 -12.09 -25.81 4.02
C LYS A 252 -13.44 -26.52 4.06
N LEU A 253 -13.86 -27.11 2.93
CA LEU A 253 -15.13 -27.80 2.75
C LEU A 253 -15.09 -29.29 3.12
N SER A 254 -13.91 -29.81 3.49
CA SER A 254 -13.73 -31.21 3.86
C SER A 254 -13.02 -31.41 5.21
N PRO A 255 -13.51 -30.86 6.34
CA PRO A 255 -13.02 -31.25 7.67
C PRO A 255 -13.26 -32.74 8.00
N TRP A 256 -14.16 -33.41 7.28
CA TRP A 256 -14.66 -34.74 7.63
C TRP A 256 -14.09 -35.89 6.77
N LEU A 257 -13.19 -35.59 5.82
CA LEU A 257 -12.74 -36.57 4.82
C LEU A 257 -11.21 -36.77 4.77
N SER A 258 -10.44 -36.06 5.60
CA SER A 258 -8.99 -36.25 5.73
C SER A 258 -8.58 -36.15 7.20
N ASN A 259 -7.94 -37.20 7.71
CA ASN A 259 -7.49 -37.35 9.09
C ASN A 259 -6.10 -36.75 9.35
N ASP A 260 -5.53 -36.02 8.40
CA ASP A 260 -4.19 -35.45 8.52
C ASP A 260 -4.28 -33.95 8.88
N SER A 261 -3.49 -33.59 9.89
CA SER A 261 -3.13 -32.25 10.41
C SER A 261 -4.00 -31.06 9.96
N VAL A 262 -4.57 -30.35 10.95
CA VAL A 262 -5.28 -29.07 10.80
C VAL A 262 -4.61 -28.18 9.76
N ALA A 263 -5.15 -28.16 8.54
CA ALA A 263 -4.56 -27.43 7.43
C ALA A 263 -4.84 -25.93 7.61
N ILE A 264 -3.86 -25.21 8.14
CA ILE A 264 -3.95 -23.77 8.38
C ILE A 264 -3.87 -23.02 7.04
N TRP A 265 -4.87 -22.16 6.81
CA TRP A 265 -4.93 -21.28 5.65
C TRP A 265 -3.97 -20.09 5.84
N ASP A 266 -3.38 -19.59 4.75
CA ASP A 266 -2.36 -18.53 4.82
C ASP A 266 -2.92 -17.26 5.47
N HIS A 267 -4.18 -16.92 5.20
CA HIS A 267 -4.86 -15.75 5.76
C HIS A 267 -5.20 -15.87 7.25
N GLU A 268 -5.15 -17.07 7.84
CA GLU A 268 -5.36 -17.24 9.28
C GLU A 268 -4.09 -16.89 10.05
N ASN A 269 -2.91 -17.14 9.46
CA ASN A 269 -1.63 -16.70 10.00
C ASN A 269 -1.30 -15.26 9.59
N PHE A 270 -1.65 -14.87 8.36
CA PHE A 270 -1.32 -13.59 7.74
C PHE A 270 -2.58 -12.91 7.17
N PRO A 271 -3.50 -12.43 8.02
CA PRO A 271 -4.77 -11.84 7.60
C PRO A 271 -4.62 -10.51 6.85
N GLY A 272 -3.44 -9.87 6.89
CA GLY A 272 -3.24 -8.52 6.40
C GLY A 272 -3.86 -7.45 7.31
N VAL A 273 -3.82 -6.19 6.88
CA VAL A 273 -4.51 -5.04 7.51
C VAL A 273 -5.95 -4.93 7.09
N VAL A 274 -6.26 -5.25 5.84
CA VAL A 274 -7.60 -5.08 5.31
C VAL A 274 -8.05 -6.37 4.64
N HIS A 275 -9.18 -6.88 5.12
CA HIS A 275 -9.76 -8.09 4.60
C HIS A 275 -10.10 -7.93 3.12
N ARG A 276 -9.77 -8.95 2.33
CA ARG A 276 -10.07 -9.01 0.89
C ARG A 276 -11.10 -10.09 0.62
N THR A 277 -11.81 -9.95 -0.50
CA THR A 277 -12.73 -10.99 -0.95
C THR A 277 -11.97 -12.22 -1.46
N PHE A 278 -12.51 -13.40 -1.16
CA PHE A 278 -12.05 -14.68 -1.67
C PHE A 278 -12.79 -15.11 -2.94
N ILE A 279 -13.94 -14.51 -3.26
CA ILE A 279 -14.81 -14.93 -4.36
C ILE A 279 -14.05 -14.99 -5.70
N THR A 280 -13.24 -13.98 -5.99
CA THR A 280 -12.49 -13.90 -7.26
C THR A 280 -11.37 -14.95 -7.35
N ASN A 281 -10.68 -15.19 -6.23
CA ASN A 281 -9.63 -16.21 -6.14
C ASN A 281 -10.24 -17.62 -6.26
N PHE A 282 -11.41 -17.83 -5.65
CA PHE A 282 -12.18 -19.07 -5.75
C PHE A 282 -12.57 -19.40 -7.21
N ILE A 283 -13.05 -18.40 -7.97
CA ILE A 283 -13.37 -18.57 -9.39
C ILE A 283 -12.13 -19.01 -10.18
N VAL A 284 -10.98 -18.36 -9.97
CA VAL A 284 -9.73 -18.75 -10.66
C VAL A 284 -9.29 -20.15 -10.26
N ALA A 285 -9.36 -20.51 -8.98
CA ALA A 285 -8.98 -21.84 -8.51
C ALA A 285 -9.89 -22.92 -9.12
N ILE A 286 -11.20 -22.70 -9.23
CA ILE A 286 -12.12 -23.62 -9.92
C ILE A 286 -11.72 -23.82 -11.38
N LEU A 287 -11.37 -22.74 -12.08
CA LEU A 287 -10.97 -22.81 -13.49
C LEU A 287 -9.63 -23.52 -13.67
N ALA A 288 -8.70 -23.36 -12.73
CA ALA A 288 -7.39 -24.01 -12.76
C ALA A 288 -7.44 -25.49 -12.35
N LYS A 289 -8.35 -25.87 -11.44
CA LYS A 289 -8.41 -27.20 -10.82
C LYS A 289 -8.43 -28.38 -11.80
N PRO A 290 -9.20 -28.38 -12.91
CA PRO A 290 -9.18 -29.48 -13.88
C PRO A 290 -7.80 -29.70 -14.51
N PHE A 291 -7.04 -28.62 -14.71
CA PHE A 291 -5.70 -28.69 -15.29
C PHE A 291 -4.66 -29.12 -14.27
N CYS A 292 -4.80 -28.70 -13.01
CA CYS A 292 -3.92 -29.15 -11.93
C CYS A 292 -4.12 -30.64 -11.61
N TRP A 293 -5.34 -31.18 -11.76
CA TRP A 293 -5.60 -32.61 -11.55
C TRP A 293 -4.95 -33.51 -12.62
N LEU A 294 -4.78 -33.00 -13.84
CA LEU A 294 -4.05 -33.72 -14.91
C LEU A 294 -2.55 -33.82 -14.64
N GLN A 295 -2.03 -32.96 -13.76
CA GLN A 295 -0.68 -33.05 -13.25
C GLN A 295 -0.69 -34.10 -12.12
N SER A 296 -0.35 -35.36 -12.45
CA SER A 296 -0.16 -36.45 -11.48
C SER A 296 0.57 -35.98 -10.23
N GLU A 297 0.28 -36.54 -9.05
CA GLU A 297 0.85 -36.27 -7.71
C GLU A 297 2.38 -36.00 -7.67
N SER A 298 2.80 -34.89 -8.25
CA SER A 298 4.18 -34.44 -8.28
C SER A 298 4.38 -33.55 -7.07
N LEU A 299 5.49 -33.76 -6.34
CA LEU A 299 5.90 -32.93 -5.20
C LEU A 299 6.07 -31.43 -5.55
N ASP A 300 6.13 -31.08 -6.84
CA ASP A 300 6.29 -29.70 -7.28
C ASP A 300 4.95 -29.02 -7.59
N LYS A 301 4.59 -28.03 -6.77
CA LYS A 301 3.37 -27.22 -6.90
C LYS A 301 3.56 -26.03 -7.85
N PHE A 302 4.77 -25.74 -8.32
CA PHE A 302 5.06 -24.60 -9.19
C PHE A 302 4.22 -24.58 -10.49
N PRO A 303 3.99 -25.70 -11.20
CA PRO A 303 3.19 -25.65 -12.43
C PRO A 303 1.71 -25.31 -12.16
N SER A 304 1.17 -25.63 -10.98
CA SER A 304 -0.18 -25.21 -10.58
C SER A 304 -0.29 -23.70 -10.37
N GLN A 305 0.80 -23.03 -9.97
CA GLN A 305 0.87 -21.56 -9.99
C GLN A 305 0.73 -21.01 -11.41
N ILE A 306 1.46 -21.61 -12.37
CA ILE A 306 1.40 -21.22 -13.78
C ILE A 306 -0.02 -21.42 -14.33
N LEU A 307 -0.63 -22.57 -14.06
CA LEU A 307 -2.00 -22.88 -14.50
C LEU A 307 -3.03 -21.91 -13.92
N SER A 308 -2.89 -21.50 -12.66
CA SER A 308 -3.73 -20.46 -12.04
C SER A 308 -3.61 -19.12 -12.79
N ARG A 309 -2.38 -18.72 -13.12
CA ARG A 309 -2.11 -17.48 -13.86
C ARG A 309 -2.58 -17.55 -15.32
N LEU A 310 -2.46 -18.70 -15.97
CA LEU A 310 -2.96 -18.94 -17.32
C LEU A 310 -4.50 -18.92 -17.36
N SER A 311 -5.16 -19.47 -16.34
CA SER A 311 -6.62 -19.41 -16.19
C SER A 311 -7.10 -17.96 -16.10
N LEU A 312 -6.40 -17.14 -15.32
CA LEU A 312 -6.70 -15.70 -15.23
C LEU A 312 -6.45 -14.97 -16.56
N LEU A 313 -5.32 -15.26 -17.23
CA LEU A 313 -4.99 -14.71 -18.53
C LEU A 313 -6.04 -15.09 -19.59
N PHE A 314 -6.57 -16.31 -19.53
CA PHE A 314 -7.66 -16.75 -20.39
C PHE A 314 -8.93 -15.93 -20.14
N CYS A 315 -9.35 -15.74 -18.88
CA CYS A 315 -10.48 -14.89 -18.54
C CYS A 315 -10.31 -13.45 -19.06
N PHE A 316 -9.12 -12.87 -18.87
CA PHE A 316 -8.81 -11.54 -19.40
C PHE A 316 -8.89 -11.49 -20.92
N THR A 317 -8.24 -12.43 -21.61
CA THR A 317 -8.21 -12.46 -23.09
C THR A 317 -9.61 -12.67 -23.66
N PHE A 318 -10.43 -13.52 -23.03
CA PHE A 318 -11.81 -13.75 -23.42
C PHE A 318 -12.68 -12.49 -23.21
N ALA A 319 -12.58 -11.83 -22.05
CA ALA A 319 -13.29 -10.59 -21.77
C ALA A 319 -12.85 -9.45 -22.72
N PHE A 320 -11.56 -9.34 -23.00
CA PHE A 320 -11.01 -8.37 -23.94
C PHE A 320 -11.47 -8.65 -25.38
N GLY A 321 -11.50 -9.91 -25.79
CA GLY A 321 -12.04 -10.32 -27.09
C GLY A 321 -13.53 -9.98 -27.25
N ARG A 322 -14.33 -10.19 -26.20
CA ARG A 322 -15.74 -9.76 -26.13
C ARG A 322 -15.87 -8.24 -26.29
N PHE A 323 -15.06 -7.48 -25.55
CA PHE A 323 -15.02 -6.02 -25.67
C PHE A 323 -14.65 -5.57 -27.10
N ILE A 324 -13.60 -6.12 -27.71
CA ILE A 324 -13.21 -5.81 -29.09
C ILE A 324 -14.36 -6.09 -30.07
N HIS A 325 -15.01 -7.25 -29.93
CA HIS A 325 -16.10 -7.64 -30.82
C HIS A 325 -17.31 -6.68 -30.69
N SER A 326 -17.58 -6.18 -29.49
CA SER A 326 -18.61 -5.14 -29.27
C SER A 326 -18.28 -3.83 -29.99
N ILE A 327 -17.01 -3.39 -29.95
CA ILE A 327 -16.54 -2.19 -30.66
C ILE A 327 -16.65 -2.39 -32.18
N GLN A 328 -16.31 -3.58 -32.67
CA GLN A 328 -16.44 -3.91 -34.08
C GLN A 328 -17.90 -3.80 -34.57
N ALA A 329 -18.86 -4.21 -33.74
CA ALA A 329 -20.28 -4.18 -34.09
C ALA A 329 -20.92 -2.79 -33.95
N SER A 330 -20.49 -1.99 -32.96
CA SER A 330 -21.15 -0.72 -32.61
C SER A 330 -20.68 0.50 -33.43
N HIS A 331 -19.59 0.39 -34.19
CA HIS A 331 -19.02 1.52 -34.93
C HIS A 331 -18.93 1.30 -36.46
N ARG A 332 -19.14 2.38 -37.23
CA ARG A 332 -19.13 2.35 -38.71
C ARG A 332 -17.86 1.79 -39.34
N ASN A 333 -16.68 2.12 -38.78
CA ASN A 333 -15.37 1.58 -39.17
C ASN A 333 -14.85 0.55 -38.16
N GLY A 334 -15.75 -0.19 -37.51
CA GLY A 334 -15.47 -1.02 -36.34
C GLY A 334 -14.34 -2.03 -36.55
N SER A 335 -14.26 -2.68 -37.71
CA SER A 335 -13.20 -3.65 -38.00
C SER A 335 -11.80 -3.04 -37.97
N SER A 336 -11.63 -1.83 -38.52
CA SER A 336 -10.34 -1.14 -38.49
C SER A 336 -9.99 -0.64 -37.09
N ILE A 337 -10.98 -0.17 -36.34
CA ILE A 337 -10.79 0.27 -34.94
C ILE A 337 -10.38 -0.92 -34.07
N ALA A 338 -11.03 -2.07 -34.22
CA ALA A 338 -10.70 -3.30 -33.51
C ALA A 338 -9.26 -3.76 -33.73
N ILE A 339 -8.77 -3.70 -34.98
CA ILE A 339 -7.38 -4.04 -35.32
C ILE A 339 -6.41 -3.09 -34.63
N TRP A 340 -6.61 -1.77 -34.74
CA TRP A 340 -5.72 -0.79 -34.12
C TRP A 340 -5.76 -0.84 -32.60
N LEU A 341 -6.93 -1.03 -31.98
CA LEU A 341 -7.08 -1.24 -30.54
C LEU A 341 -6.24 -2.44 -30.06
N THR A 342 -6.30 -3.55 -30.80
CA THR A 342 -5.53 -4.75 -30.50
C THR A 342 -4.03 -4.47 -30.62
N LEU A 343 -3.58 -3.88 -31.73
CA LEU A 343 -2.16 -3.57 -31.97
C LEU A 343 -1.58 -2.61 -30.92
N ILE A 344 -2.32 -1.58 -30.53
CA ILE A 344 -1.90 -0.65 -29.48
C ILE A 344 -1.80 -1.38 -28.14
N THR A 345 -2.79 -2.21 -27.80
CA THR A 345 -2.84 -2.88 -26.50
C THR A 345 -1.73 -3.91 -26.34
N ILE A 346 -1.43 -4.70 -27.39
CA ILE A 346 -0.36 -5.72 -27.34
C ILE A 346 1.05 -5.12 -27.33
N THR A 347 1.21 -3.84 -27.68
CA THR A 347 2.49 -3.14 -27.64
C THR A 347 2.70 -2.35 -26.35
N GLN A 348 1.71 -2.33 -25.44
CA GLN A 348 1.78 -1.64 -24.15
C GLN A 348 2.12 -2.61 -23.01
N PHE A 349 3.02 -2.18 -22.13
CA PHE A 349 3.52 -2.98 -21.01
C PHE A 349 2.45 -3.33 -19.98
N HIS A 350 1.71 -2.34 -19.46
CA HIS A 350 0.97 -2.50 -18.22
C HIS A 350 -0.21 -3.48 -18.31
N LEU A 351 -1.03 -3.42 -19.36
CA LEU A 351 -2.17 -4.35 -19.48
C LEU A 351 -1.71 -5.82 -19.56
N ILE A 352 -0.68 -6.10 -20.36
CA ILE A 352 -0.12 -7.45 -20.51
C ILE A 352 0.53 -7.91 -19.21
N PHE A 353 1.27 -7.01 -18.56
CA PHE A 353 1.94 -7.28 -17.30
C PHE A 353 0.98 -7.69 -16.18
N TYR A 354 -0.17 -7.02 -16.08
CA TYR A 354 -1.17 -7.30 -15.05
C TYR A 354 -2.17 -8.42 -15.41
N ALA A 355 -2.38 -8.72 -16.69
CA ALA A 355 -3.40 -9.66 -17.16
C ALA A 355 -3.32 -11.08 -16.56
N SER A 356 -2.14 -11.52 -16.13
CA SER A 356 -1.91 -12.85 -15.53
C SER A 356 -1.68 -12.83 -14.02
N ARG A 357 -1.86 -11.68 -13.37
CA ARG A 357 -1.55 -11.50 -11.93
C ARG A 357 -2.84 -11.45 -11.11
N PRO A 358 -2.99 -12.26 -10.05
CA PRO A 358 -4.18 -12.32 -9.21
C PRO A 358 -4.27 -11.12 -8.26
N LEU A 359 -4.43 -9.93 -8.84
CA LEU A 359 -4.63 -8.68 -8.13
C LEU A 359 -6.12 -8.32 -8.18
N PRO A 360 -6.68 -7.70 -7.12
CA PRO A 360 -8.05 -7.21 -7.18
C PRO A 360 -8.31 -6.22 -8.33
N ASN A 361 -7.29 -5.44 -8.74
CA ASN A 361 -7.38 -4.61 -9.95
C ASN A 361 -7.59 -5.43 -11.22
N THR A 362 -6.87 -6.55 -11.37
CA THR A 362 -6.98 -7.43 -12.53
C THR A 362 -8.35 -8.08 -12.57
N TYR A 363 -8.84 -8.57 -11.42
CA TYR A 363 -10.19 -9.11 -11.31
C TYR A 363 -11.25 -8.08 -11.72
N ALA A 364 -11.21 -6.90 -11.11
CA ALA A 364 -12.13 -5.82 -11.45
C ALA A 364 -12.06 -5.47 -12.94
N LEU A 365 -10.87 -5.39 -13.55
CA LEU A 365 -10.71 -5.09 -14.96
C LEU A 365 -11.41 -6.11 -15.87
N ILE A 366 -11.39 -7.40 -15.54
CA ILE A 366 -12.07 -8.45 -16.32
C ILE A 366 -13.59 -8.22 -16.32
N PHE A 367 -14.18 -7.98 -15.15
CA PHE A 367 -15.62 -7.69 -15.04
C PHE A 367 -15.99 -6.38 -15.74
N MET A 368 -15.13 -5.36 -15.65
CA MET A 368 -15.30 -4.09 -16.34
C MET A 368 -15.26 -4.24 -17.86
N LEU A 369 -14.41 -5.10 -18.42
CA LEU A 369 -14.38 -5.38 -19.85
C LEU A 369 -15.68 -6.03 -20.35
N PHE A 370 -16.25 -6.96 -19.58
CA PHE A 370 -17.60 -7.48 -19.86
C PHE A 370 -18.67 -6.40 -19.74
N ALA A 371 -18.61 -5.56 -18.71
CA ALA A 371 -19.54 -4.44 -18.57
C ALA A 371 -19.47 -3.52 -19.79
N TYR A 372 -18.26 -3.20 -20.28
CA TYR A 372 -18.10 -2.39 -21.49
C TYR A 372 -18.67 -3.07 -22.75
N ASP A 373 -18.55 -4.39 -22.89
CA ASP A 373 -19.23 -5.14 -23.97
C ASP A 373 -20.75 -4.92 -23.93
N TYR A 374 -21.37 -5.05 -22.75
CA TYR A 374 -22.80 -4.80 -22.59
C TYR A 374 -23.19 -3.34 -22.77
N TRP A 375 -22.35 -2.40 -22.34
CA TRP A 375 -22.54 -0.97 -22.55
C TRP A 375 -22.58 -0.64 -24.05
N ASN A 376 -21.64 -1.16 -24.82
CA ASN A 376 -21.56 -0.93 -26.27
C ASN A 376 -22.74 -1.53 -27.04
N ARG A 377 -23.40 -2.55 -26.47
CA ARG A 377 -24.63 -3.18 -27.00
C ARG A 377 -25.92 -2.56 -26.46
N ASN A 378 -25.83 -1.54 -25.61
CA ASN A 378 -26.96 -0.92 -24.88
C ASN A 378 -27.76 -1.91 -24.01
N GLN A 379 -27.12 -2.97 -23.48
CA GLN A 379 -27.73 -3.95 -22.59
C GLN A 379 -27.53 -3.53 -21.13
N TRP A 380 -28.38 -2.61 -20.68
CA TRP A 380 -28.21 -1.90 -19.40
C TRP A 380 -28.33 -2.77 -18.16
N SER A 381 -29.15 -3.83 -18.18
CA SER A 381 -29.34 -4.72 -17.03
C SER A 381 -28.04 -5.43 -16.63
N MET A 382 -27.40 -6.12 -17.58
CA MET A 382 -26.13 -6.81 -17.34
C MET A 382 -24.97 -5.83 -17.12
N PHE A 383 -24.98 -4.67 -17.80
CA PHE A 383 -24.01 -3.60 -17.55
C PHE A 383 -24.04 -3.15 -16.08
N ILE A 384 -25.22 -2.80 -15.55
CA ILE A 384 -25.37 -2.34 -14.16
C ILE A 384 -25.06 -3.47 -13.18
N PHE A 385 -25.49 -4.71 -13.47
CA PHE A 385 -25.20 -5.86 -12.61
C PHE A 385 -23.70 -6.10 -12.45
N LEU A 386 -22.93 -6.13 -13.54
CA LEU A 386 -21.48 -6.37 -13.49
C LEU A 386 -20.73 -5.24 -12.78
N PHE A 387 -21.17 -3.99 -12.97
CA PHE A 387 -20.61 -2.85 -12.25
C PHE A 387 -20.92 -2.90 -10.75
N ALA A 388 -22.18 -3.15 -10.39
CA ALA A 388 -22.59 -3.28 -8.98
C ALA A 388 -21.81 -4.41 -8.29
N PHE A 389 -21.66 -5.55 -8.96
CA PHE A 389 -20.83 -6.66 -8.48
C PHE A 389 -19.38 -6.24 -8.28
N THR A 390 -18.78 -5.56 -9.27
CA THR A 390 -17.38 -5.10 -9.17
C THR A 390 -17.18 -4.12 -8.02
N VAL A 391 -18.08 -3.13 -7.87
CA VAL A 391 -18.01 -2.10 -6.83
C VAL A 391 -18.18 -2.69 -5.42
N ILE A 392 -19.13 -3.60 -5.23
CA ILE A 392 -19.49 -4.10 -3.90
C ILE A 392 -18.60 -5.25 -3.44
N VAL A 393 -18.15 -6.09 -4.36
CA VAL A 393 -17.43 -7.33 -4.04
C VAL A 393 -15.92 -7.18 -4.21
N ILE A 394 -15.46 -6.48 -5.27
CA ILE A 394 -14.05 -6.55 -5.69
C ILE A 394 -13.28 -5.27 -5.39
N ARG A 395 -13.82 -4.12 -5.84
CA ARG A 395 -13.14 -2.82 -5.80
C ARG A 395 -14.12 -1.66 -5.80
N PHE A 396 -14.33 -1.10 -4.62
CA PHE A 396 -15.24 0.03 -4.41
C PHE A 396 -14.90 1.26 -5.25
N GLU A 397 -13.62 1.56 -5.50
CA GLU A 397 -13.22 2.77 -6.21
C GLU A 397 -13.71 2.85 -7.66
N THR A 398 -14.08 1.71 -8.24
CA THR A 398 -14.69 1.64 -9.56
C THR A 398 -16.06 2.35 -9.63
N ILE A 399 -16.65 2.70 -8.47
CA ILE A 399 -17.87 3.49 -8.38
C ILE A 399 -17.75 4.86 -9.04
N ILE A 400 -16.55 5.46 -9.03
CA ILE A 400 -16.29 6.77 -9.66
C ILE A 400 -16.48 6.63 -11.18
N LEU A 401 -15.94 5.56 -11.76
CA LEU A 401 -16.04 5.26 -13.18
C LEU A 401 -17.47 4.89 -13.58
N PHE A 402 -18.14 4.06 -12.76
CA PHE A 402 -19.56 3.72 -12.94
C PHE A 402 -20.44 4.96 -12.97
N SER A 403 -20.29 5.83 -11.97
CA SER A 403 -21.06 7.07 -11.83
C SER A 403 -20.84 7.99 -13.02
N ALA A 404 -19.59 8.15 -13.47
CA ALA A 404 -19.26 8.95 -14.65
C ALA A 404 -19.98 8.44 -15.92
N ILE A 405 -20.01 7.12 -16.15
CA ILE A 405 -20.74 6.53 -17.28
C ILE A 405 -22.24 6.77 -17.13
N CYS A 406 -22.83 6.43 -15.98
CA CYS A 406 -24.27 6.59 -15.76
C CYS A 406 -24.75 8.04 -15.91
N LEU A 407 -24.00 9.02 -15.38
CA LEU A 407 -24.35 10.44 -15.51
C LEU A 407 -24.43 10.88 -16.97
N ILE A 408 -23.43 10.52 -17.77
CA ILE A 408 -23.41 10.89 -19.19
C ILE A 408 -24.51 10.16 -19.96
N GLU A 409 -24.72 8.88 -19.66
CA GLU A 409 -25.73 8.09 -20.36
C GLU A 409 -27.17 8.51 -20.01
N CYS A 410 -27.38 9.06 -18.81
CA CYS A 410 -28.66 9.60 -18.39
C CYS A 410 -28.92 11.01 -18.92
N PHE A 411 -27.94 11.91 -18.80
CA PHE A 411 -28.15 13.34 -19.05
C PHE A 411 -27.72 13.82 -20.43
N TYR A 412 -26.67 13.24 -21.00
CA TYR A 412 -26.10 13.70 -22.28
C TYR A 412 -26.57 12.85 -23.46
N THR A 413 -26.33 11.53 -23.44
CA THR A 413 -26.73 10.65 -24.55
C THR A 413 -28.21 10.25 -24.45
N GLN A 414 -28.79 10.33 -23.25
CA GLN A 414 -30.17 9.96 -22.93
C GLN A 414 -30.53 8.52 -23.36
N ARG A 415 -29.54 7.61 -23.36
CA ARG A 415 -29.75 6.18 -23.69
C ARG A 415 -30.18 5.34 -22.48
N LEU A 416 -29.95 5.84 -21.26
CA LEU A 416 -30.26 5.18 -20.01
C LEU A 416 -31.20 6.07 -19.18
N SER A 417 -32.30 5.51 -18.67
CA SER A 417 -33.17 6.22 -17.73
C SER A 417 -32.60 6.15 -16.32
N LEU A 418 -32.65 7.24 -15.57
CA LEU A 418 -32.27 7.28 -14.15
C LEU A 418 -33.06 6.26 -13.32
N ILE A 419 -34.33 6.02 -13.67
CA ILE A 419 -35.16 5.00 -13.01
C ILE A 419 -34.56 3.60 -13.22
N ASN A 420 -34.11 3.29 -14.44
CA ASN A 420 -33.51 2.00 -14.76
C ASN A 420 -32.20 1.78 -14.00
N VAL A 421 -31.45 2.84 -13.69
CA VAL A 421 -30.26 2.75 -12.82
C VAL A 421 -30.64 2.17 -11.46
N PHE A 422 -31.72 2.66 -10.83
CA PHE A 422 -32.17 2.15 -9.54
C PHE A 422 -32.84 0.77 -9.65
N VAL A 423 -33.69 0.55 -10.67
CA VAL A 423 -34.41 -0.71 -10.88
C VAL A 423 -33.44 -1.89 -11.08
N TYR A 424 -32.37 -1.70 -11.82
CA TYR A 424 -31.35 -2.75 -11.99
C TYR A 424 -30.28 -2.70 -10.88
N GLY A 425 -29.95 -1.50 -10.39
CA GLY A 425 -28.87 -1.30 -9.42
C GLY A 425 -29.20 -1.83 -8.03
N ILE A 426 -30.40 -1.58 -7.50
CA ILE A 426 -30.78 -2.02 -6.15
C ILE A 426 -30.78 -3.55 -6.03
N PRO A 427 -31.47 -4.32 -6.91
CA PRO A 427 -31.44 -5.79 -6.82
C PRO A 427 -30.03 -6.35 -7.03
N SER A 428 -29.26 -5.81 -7.98
CA SER A 428 -27.88 -6.23 -8.21
C SER A 428 -27.02 -5.97 -6.97
N GLY A 429 -27.17 -4.82 -6.33
CA GLY A 429 -26.44 -4.47 -5.12
C GLY A 429 -26.78 -5.37 -3.93
N ILE A 430 -28.06 -5.65 -3.71
CA ILE A 430 -28.51 -6.57 -2.65
C ILE A 430 -27.96 -7.97 -2.88
N PHE A 431 -28.00 -8.45 -4.12
CA PHE A 431 -27.44 -9.76 -4.48
C PHE A 431 -25.94 -9.82 -4.24
N SER A 432 -25.19 -8.84 -4.75
CA SER A 432 -23.73 -8.77 -4.60
C SER A 432 -23.31 -8.64 -3.14
N LEU A 433 -24.01 -7.82 -2.36
CA LEU A 433 -23.74 -7.64 -0.93
C LEU A 433 -24.03 -8.91 -0.14
N SER A 434 -25.17 -9.56 -0.40
CA SER A 434 -25.51 -10.84 0.22
C SER A 434 -24.47 -11.91 -0.10
N LEU A 435 -24.01 -11.96 -1.35
CA LEU A 435 -23.01 -12.95 -1.77
C LEU A 435 -21.67 -12.75 -1.07
N THR A 436 -21.12 -11.53 -1.04
CA THR A 436 -19.83 -11.27 -0.36
C THR A 436 -19.94 -11.48 1.14
N ILE A 437 -21.01 -11.00 1.78
CA ILE A 437 -21.18 -11.20 3.22
C ILE A 437 -21.26 -12.69 3.55
N LEU A 438 -22.07 -13.48 2.86
CA LEU A 438 -22.21 -14.90 3.17
C LEU A 438 -20.94 -15.69 2.87
N PHE A 439 -20.32 -15.46 1.71
CA PHE A 439 -19.13 -16.21 1.28
C PHE A 439 -17.89 -15.79 2.08
N ASP A 440 -17.59 -14.49 2.14
CA ASP A 440 -16.37 -14.01 2.77
C ASP A 440 -16.46 -14.12 4.30
N SER A 441 -17.64 -14.03 4.92
CA SER A 441 -17.77 -14.29 6.35
C SER A 441 -17.47 -15.74 6.73
N PHE A 442 -17.82 -16.69 5.86
CA PHE A 442 -17.44 -18.09 6.03
C PHE A 442 -15.92 -18.27 5.91
N MET A 443 -15.28 -17.60 4.94
CA MET A 443 -13.83 -17.72 4.74
C MET A 443 -13.01 -17.07 5.86
N TRP A 444 -13.48 -15.93 6.38
CA TRP A 444 -12.83 -15.18 7.45
C TRP A 444 -13.24 -15.62 8.88
N ASN A 445 -14.15 -16.59 9.01
CA ASN A 445 -14.72 -17.03 10.30
C ASN A 445 -15.29 -15.86 11.14
N LYS A 446 -15.75 -14.80 10.48
CA LYS A 446 -16.24 -13.56 11.11
C LYS A 446 -17.25 -12.91 10.19
N TRP A 447 -18.34 -12.36 10.75
CA TRP A 447 -19.28 -11.58 9.96
C TRP A 447 -18.61 -10.32 9.39
N ILE A 448 -18.39 -10.28 8.08
CA ILE A 448 -17.62 -9.23 7.44
C ILE A 448 -18.09 -8.94 6.01
N TRP A 449 -17.99 -7.67 5.64
CA TRP A 449 -18.01 -7.21 4.26
C TRP A 449 -16.61 -6.65 3.93
N PRO A 450 -15.77 -7.37 3.18
CA PRO A 450 -14.36 -7.00 2.95
C PRO A 450 -14.17 -5.60 2.34
N GLU A 451 -14.93 -5.27 1.30
CA GLU A 451 -14.86 -3.92 0.70
C GLU A 451 -15.41 -2.85 1.66
N GLY A 452 -16.39 -3.19 2.50
CA GLY A 452 -16.87 -2.31 3.56
C GLY A 452 -15.79 -1.96 4.59
N ASP A 453 -14.99 -2.95 4.98
CA ASP A 453 -13.84 -2.76 5.87
C ASP A 453 -12.76 -1.88 5.21
N THR A 454 -12.51 -2.09 3.91
CA THR A 454 -11.62 -1.24 3.11
C THR A 454 -12.10 0.21 3.05
N ILE A 455 -13.41 0.43 2.89
CA ILE A 455 -14.03 1.76 2.90
C ILE A 455 -13.88 2.40 4.27
N TRP A 456 -14.14 1.66 5.33
CA TRP A 456 -14.00 2.15 6.70
C TRP A 456 -12.57 2.60 6.98
N PHE A 457 -11.59 1.75 6.68
CA PHE A 457 -10.17 2.04 6.86
C PHE A 457 -9.71 3.27 6.05
N ASN A 458 -10.11 3.38 4.78
CA ASN A 458 -9.60 4.45 3.91
C ASN A 458 -10.33 5.77 4.04
N ILE A 459 -11.66 5.75 4.17
CA ILE A 459 -12.51 6.96 4.16
C ILE A 459 -12.81 7.43 5.58
N VAL A 460 -13.18 6.52 6.49
CA VAL A 460 -13.59 6.89 7.86
C VAL A 460 -12.39 7.11 8.76
N GLU A 461 -11.39 6.23 8.70
CA GLU A 461 -10.16 6.37 9.48
C GLU A 461 -9.12 7.27 8.81
N ASN A 462 -9.35 7.65 7.55
CA ASN A 462 -8.46 8.48 6.73
C ASN A 462 -7.00 7.98 6.68
N LYS A 463 -6.76 6.68 6.87
CA LYS A 463 -5.41 6.07 6.93
C LYS A 463 -4.74 5.92 5.56
N SER A 464 -5.40 6.33 4.48
CA SER A 464 -4.86 6.21 3.12
C SER A 464 -3.57 7.02 2.93
N HIS A 465 -3.31 8.07 3.71
CA HIS A 465 -2.07 8.85 3.63
C HIS A 465 -0.82 8.10 4.15
N LEU A 466 -0.99 7.06 4.98
CA LEU A 466 0.12 6.26 5.54
C LEU A 466 0.90 5.50 4.46
N TRP A 467 0.29 5.31 3.29
CA TRP A 467 0.86 4.62 2.13
C TRP A 467 1.63 5.55 1.18
N GLY A 468 1.94 6.76 1.64
CA GLY A 468 2.63 7.79 0.88
C GLY A 468 1.68 8.66 0.06
N VAL A 469 1.95 9.96 0.06
CA VAL A 469 1.15 10.97 -0.64
C VAL A 469 1.85 11.41 -1.92
N GLN A 470 1.08 11.55 -3.00
CA GLN A 470 1.55 12.06 -4.29
C GLN A 470 0.75 13.30 -4.71
N PRO A 471 1.38 14.26 -5.43
CA PRO A 471 0.68 15.45 -5.91
C PRO A 471 -0.55 15.13 -6.78
N PHE A 472 -1.51 16.05 -6.84
CA PHE A 472 -2.74 15.90 -7.63
C PHE A 472 -2.45 15.53 -9.11
N TYR A 473 -1.51 16.23 -9.75
CA TYR A 473 -1.19 16.05 -11.17
C TYR A 473 -0.37 14.78 -11.48
N TRP A 474 -0.03 13.96 -10.48
CA TRP A 474 0.87 12.80 -10.62
C TRP A 474 0.38 11.80 -11.68
N TYR A 475 -0.93 11.54 -11.75
CA TYR A 475 -1.48 10.65 -12.78
C TYR A 475 -1.24 11.18 -14.19
N PHE A 476 -1.43 12.49 -14.41
CA PHE A 476 -1.32 13.09 -15.73
C PHE A 476 0.13 13.20 -16.22
N ILE A 477 1.06 13.55 -15.34
CA ILE A 477 2.47 13.80 -15.71
C ILE A 477 3.29 12.51 -15.67
N ASN A 478 3.08 11.63 -14.70
CA ASN A 478 3.92 10.45 -14.51
C ASN A 478 3.26 9.18 -15.04
N VAL A 479 1.99 8.96 -14.72
CA VAL A 479 1.35 7.66 -14.99
C VAL A 479 0.91 7.51 -16.44
N LEU A 480 0.16 8.47 -17.00
CA LEU A 480 -0.34 8.34 -18.37
C LEU A 480 0.81 8.20 -19.40
N PRO A 481 1.91 8.98 -19.32
CA PRO A 481 3.04 8.77 -20.23
C PRO A 481 3.71 7.40 -20.05
N ASN A 482 3.75 6.87 -18.82
CA ASN A 482 4.29 5.54 -18.55
C ASN A 482 3.40 4.39 -19.05
N ILE A 483 2.07 4.58 -19.05
CA ILE A 483 1.11 3.60 -19.56
C ILE A 483 1.11 3.58 -21.09
N PHE A 484 1.00 4.77 -21.70
CA PHE A 484 0.74 4.90 -23.13
C PHE A 484 1.99 5.08 -23.97
N PHE A 485 3.16 5.30 -23.37
CA PHE A 485 4.43 5.54 -24.05
C PHE A 485 4.27 6.57 -25.17
N THR A 486 4.61 6.21 -26.41
CA THR A 486 4.52 7.12 -27.55
C THR A 486 3.11 7.32 -28.07
N THR A 487 2.15 6.45 -27.69
CA THR A 487 0.73 6.61 -28.03
C THR A 487 0.09 7.79 -27.31
N ILE A 488 0.68 8.29 -26.21
CA ILE A 488 0.18 9.46 -25.48
C ILE A 488 0.07 10.73 -26.36
N LEU A 489 0.86 10.80 -27.44
CA LEU A 489 0.82 11.91 -28.39
C LEU A 489 -0.53 12.05 -29.10
N LEU A 490 -1.37 11.01 -29.06
CA LEU A 490 -2.74 11.03 -29.59
C LEU A 490 -3.75 11.63 -28.59
N LEU A 491 -3.40 11.78 -27.31
CA LEU A 491 -4.32 12.26 -26.27
C LEU A 491 -4.83 13.69 -26.49
N PRO A 492 -4.03 14.69 -26.93
CA PRO A 492 -4.56 16.01 -27.25
C PRO A 492 -5.65 15.96 -28.32
N PHE A 493 -5.48 15.15 -29.36
CA PHE A 493 -6.46 14.96 -30.43
C PHE A 493 -7.77 14.33 -29.91
N ALA A 494 -7.68 13.47 -28.89
CA ALA A 494 -8.85 12.90 -28.23
C ALA A 494 -9.74 13.98 -27.60
N CYS A 495 -9.14 14.94 -26.89
CA CYS A 495 -9.88 16.01 -26.23
C CYS A 495 -10.56 16.95 -27.22
N PHE A 496 -9.93 17.23 -28.37
CA PHE A 496 -10.53 18.11 -29.39
C PHE A 496 -11.65 17.44 -30.19
N TRP A 497 -11.56 16.13 -30.44
CA TRP A 497 -12.45 15.42 -31.38
C TRP A 497 -13.49 14.53 -30.71
N TRP A 498 -13.60 14.56 -29.38
CA TRP A 498 -14.51 13.71 -28.61
C TRP A 498 -15.98 13.73 -29.10
N SER A 499 -16.51 14.88 -29.55
CA SER A 499 -17.89 15.01 -30.06
C SER A 499 -18.12 14.27 -31.39
N ARG A 500 -17.07 13.93 -32.14
CA ARG A 500 -17.17 13.23 -33.43
C ARG A 500 -17.23 11.71 -33.31
N PHE A 501 -16.86 11.12 -32.18
CA PHE A 501 -16.66 9.66 -32.07
C PHE A 501 -17.92 8.89 -31.65
N GLY A 502 -18.99 9.58 -31.24
CA GLY A 502 -20.29 8.96 -30.93
C GLY A 502 -20.35 8.16 -29.63
N HIS A 503 -19.25 7.99 -28.91
CA HIS A 503 -19.18 7.37 -27.58
C HIS A 503 -18.33 8.23 -26.62
N PRO A 504 -18.71 8.34 -25.33
CA PRO A 504 -18.08 9.28 -24.39
C PRO A 504 -16.80 8.75 -23.71
N TYR A 505 -16.09 7.79 -24.32
CA TYR A 505 -14.95 7.10 -23.70
C TYR A 505 -13.89 8.05 -23.15
N THR A 506 -13.44 9.03 -23.95
CA THR A 506 -12.41 9.99 -23.56
C THR A 506 -12.81 10.77 -22.31
N PHE A 507 -14.04 11.30 -22.30
CA PHE A 507 -14.52 12.12 -21.20
C PHE A 507 -14.69 11.30 -19.94
N VAL A 508 -15.29 10.11 -20.03
CA VAL A 508 -15.44 9.19 -18.89
C VAL A 508 -14.09 8.86 -18.29
N SER A 509 -13.10 8.50 -19.12
CA SER A 509 -11.76 8.15 -18.66
C SER A 509 -11.03 9.31 -18.01
N ILE A 510 -11.05 10.50 -18.63
CA ILE A 510 -10.40 11.69 -18.06
C ILE A 510 -11.09 12.14 -16.78
N LEU A 511 -12.42 12.13 -16.72
CA LEU A 511 -13.18 12.48 -15.52
C LEU A 511 -12.87 11.52 -14.37
N PHE A 512 -12.82 10.22 -14.64
CA PHE A 512 -12.44 9.22 -13.65
C PHE A 512 -11.03 9.48 -13.10
N ILE A 513 -10.03 9.66 -13.97
CA ILE A 513 -8.65 9.95 -13.55
C ILE A 513 -8.57 11.27 -12.77
N PHE A 514 -9.29 12.30 -13.19
CA PHE A 514 -9.35 13.59 -12.52
C PHE A 514 -9.94 13.47 -11.10
N LEU A 515 -11.08 12.82 -10.95
CA LEU A 515 -11.72 12.61 -9.65
C LEU A 515 -10.86 11.72 -8.73
N TYR A 516 -10.25 10.67 -9.29
CA TYR A 516 -9.36 9.80 -8.54
C TYR A 516 -8.09 10.52 -8.07
N SER A 517 -7.64 11.56 -8.79
CA SER A 517 -6.44 12.33 -8.46
C SER A 517 -6.53 13.12 -7.14
N PHE A 518 -7.73 13.30 -6.59
CA PHE A 518 -7.93 13.92 -5.27
C PHE A 518 -7.52 13.02 -4.09
N LEU A 519 -7.40 11.71 -4.30
CA LEU A 519 -6.97 10.79 -3.24
C LEU A 519 -5.48 11.02 -2.91
N PRO A 520 -5.09 11.08 -1.62
CA PRO A 520 -3.70 11.33 -1.22
C PRO A 520 -2.74 10.26 -1.76
N HIS A 521 -3.10 8.99 -1.56
CA HIS A 521 -2.33 7.85 -2.05
C HIS A 521 -2.71 7.51 -3.49
N LYS A 522 -1.69 7.25 -4.31
CA LYS A 522 -1.82 7.05 -5.75
C LYS A 522 -0.91 5.91 -6.22
N GLU A 523 -1.49 5.01 -6.99
CA GLU A 523 -0.78 3.95 -7.69
C GLU A 523 -1.27 3.84 -9.13
N LEU A 524 -0.39 3.35 -10.01
CA LEU A 524 -0.70 3.17 -11.43
C LEU A 524 -1.85 2.19 -11.65
N ARG A 525 -1.91 1.10 -10.88
CA ARG A 525 -2.92 0.04 -11.05
C ARG A 525 -4.34 0.53 -10.81
N PHE A 526 -4.55 1.59 -10.02
CA PHE A 526 -5.90 2.09 -9.72
C PHE A 526 -6.62 2.72 -10.91
N ILE A 527 -5.88 3.21 -11.92
CA ILE A 527 -6.49 3.80 -13.11
C ILE A 527 -6.58 2.85 -14.32
N ILE A 528 -6.21 1.57 -14.13
CA ILE A 528 -6.08 0.61 -15.24
C ILE A 528 -7.39 0.38 -16.00
N TYR A 529 -8.54 0.59 -15.33
CA TYR A 529 -9.89 0.45 -15.90
C TYR A 529 -10.18 1.43 -17.04
N ALA A 530 -9.51 2.58 -17.07
CA ALA A 530 -9.63 3.59 -18.11
C ALA A 530 -8.78 3.27 -19.35
N VAL A 531 -7.77 2.40 -19.22
CA VAL A 531 -6.78 2.13 -20.28
C VAL A 531 -7.44 1.52 -21.53
N PRO A 532 -8.31 0.50 -21.45
CA PRO A 532 -9.00 -0.02 -22.63
C PRO A 532 -9.85 1.04 -23.36
N LEU A 533 -10.52 1.91 -22.61
CA LEU A 533 -11.36 2.98 -23.17
C LEU A 533 -10.54 4.06 -23.90
N LEU A 534 -9.39 4.44 -23.32
CA LEU A 534 -8.45 5.37 -23.95
C LEU A 534 -7.77 4.75 -25.17
N ASN A 535 -7.40 3.46 -25.13
CA ASN A 535 -6.87 2.76 -26.31
C ASN A 535 -7.89 2.69 -27.45
N THR A 536 -9.17 2.48 -27.14
CA THR A 536 -10.25 2.54 -28.15
C THR A 536 -10.33 3.94 -28.76
N THR A 537 -10.22 4.98 -27.94
CA THR A 537 -10.16 6.37 -28.41
C THR A 537 -8.98 6.61 -29.36
N PHE A 538 -7.79 6.12 -29.02
CA PHE A 538 -6.60 6.25 -29.87
C PHE A 538 -6.77 5.52 -31.20
N ALA A 539 -7.37 4.32 -31.18
CA ALA A 539 -7.71 3.60 -32.41
C ALA A 539 -8.70 4.38 -33.30
N HIS A 540 -9.72 5.01 -32.70
CA HIS A 540 -10.64 5.90 -33.42
C HIS A 540 -9.92 7.08 -34.08
N ILE A 541 -8.99 7.73 -33.36
CA ILE A 541 -8.22 8.87 -33.88
C ILE A 541 -7.38 8.44 -35.08
N ILE A 542 -6.69 7.30 -34.98
CA ILE A 542 -5.87 6.77 -36.07
C ILE A 542 -6.74 6.53 -37.31
N VAL A 543 -7.87 5.83 -37.18
CA VAL A 543 -8.77 5.54 -38.30
C VAL A 543 -9.33 6.84 -38.91
N THR A 544 -9.73 7.79 -38.06
CA THR A 544 -10.27 9.08 -38.52
C THR A 544 -9.20 9.92 -39.25
N MET A 545 -7.97 9.94 -38.75
CA MET A 545 -6.85 10.60 -39.41
C MET A 545 -6.53 9.95 -40.76
N MET A 546 -6.55 8.62 -40.84
CA MET A 546 -6.35 7.90 -42.11
C MET A 546 -7.42 8.26 -43.14
N ASP A 547 -8.68 8.36 -42.72
CA ASP A 547 -9.79 8.77 -43.60
C ASP A 547 -9.65 10.24 -44.02
N LEU A 548 -9.28 11.14 -43.11
CA LEU A 548 -9.06 12.55 -43.40
C LEU A 548 -7.91 12.74 -44.41
N ILE A 549 -6.79 12.03 -44.23
CA ILE A 549 -5.67 12.05 -45.17
C ILE A 549 -6.12 11.56 -46.55
N ALA A 550 -6.92 10.48 -46.61
CA ALA A 550 -7.43 9.97 -47.87
C ALA A 550 -8.40 10.95 -48.57
N GLN A 551 -9.25 11.65 -47.81
CA GLN A 551 -10.13 12.69 -48.34
C GLN A 551 -9.33 13.89 -48.86
N PHE A 552 -8.34 14.35 -48.11
CA PHE A 552 -7.44 15.43 -48.53
C PHE A 552 -6.69 15.08 -49.82
N GLN A 553 -6.17 13.85 -49.93
CA GLN A 553 -5.52 13.36 -51.15
C GLN A 553 -6.46 13.40 -52.36
N ARG A 554 -7.72 12.97 -52.21
CA ARG A 554 -8.72 13.04 -53.30
C ARG A 554 -9.03 14.48 -53.69
N TYR A 555 -9.26 15.35 -52.70
CA TYR A 555 -9.55 16.77 -52.93
C TYR A 555 -8.42 17.47 -53.70
N VAL A 556 -7.17 17.28 -53.27
CA VAL A 556 -6.01 17.85 -53.96
C VAL A 556 -5.88 17.27 -55.38
N PHE A 557 -6.09 15.96 -55.55
CA PHE A 557 -6.03 15.34 -56.87
C PHE A 557 -7.11 15.88 -57.82
N GLU A 558 -8.35 16.04 -57.36
CA GLU A 558 -9.42 16.66 -58.12
C GLU A 558 -9.13 18.12 -58.49
N LEU A 559 -8.59 18.89 -57.54
CA LEU A 559 -8.16 20.28 -57.77
C LEU A 559 -7.07 20.35 -58.85
N MET A 560 -6.05 19.48 -58.74
CA MET A 560 -4.98 19.36 -59.72
C MET A 560 -5.53 18.99 -61.11
N MET A 561 -6.46 18.05 -61.19
CA MET A 561 -7.08 17.62 -62.46
C MET A 561 -7.92 18.74 -63.09
N LYS A 562 -8.63 19.54 -62.28
CA LYS A 562 -9.36 20.73 -62.76
C LYS A 562 -8.41 21.82 -63.28
N MET A 563 -7.31 22.09 -62.57
CA MET A 563 -6.33 23.12 -62.96
C MET A 563 -5.41 22.71 -64.12
N SER A 564 -5.18 21.41 -64.32
CA SER A 564 -4.40 20.83 -65.45
C SER A 564 -4.97 21.16 -66.84
N LYS A 565 -6.24 21.56 -66.92
CA LYS A 565 -6.89 22.00 -68.18
C LYS A 565 -6.41 23.37 -68.66
N GLN A 566 -5.71 24.18 -67.85
CA GLN A 566 -5.10 25.45 -68.25
C GLN A 566 -3.63 25.27 -68.67
N THR A 567 -3.29 25.71 -69.89
CA THR A 567 -1.99 25.48 -70.57
C THR A 567 -0.78 26.05 -69.81
N THR A 568 -0.95 27.15 -69.10
CA THR A 568 0.09 27.84 -68.31
C THR A 568 0.47 27.12 -67.01
N MET A 569 -0.40 26.25 -66.48
CA MET A 569 -0.19 25.54 -65.21
C MET A 569 0.41 24.14 -65.35
N LYS A 570 0.41 23.56 -66.56
CA LYS A 570 1.12 22.28 -66.84
C LYS A 570 2.61 22.38 -66.50
N THR A 571 3.21 23.54 -66.72
CA THR A 571 4.62 23.84 -66.41
C THR A 571 4.87 23.89 -64.89
N ILE A 572 3.95 24.47 -64.11
CA ILE A 572 4.05 24.59 -62.65
C ILE A 572 3.88 23.22 -61.95
N ILE A 573 2.98 22.38 -62.46
CA ILE A 573 2.78 21.00 -61.99
C ILE A 573 4.02 20.14 -62.30
N LEU A 574 4.69 20.34 -63.44
CA LEU A 574 5.96 19.68 -63.75
C LEU A 574 7.10 20.12 -62.83
N THR A 575 7.16 21.40 -62.45
CA THR A 575 8.25 21.94 -61.62
C THR A 575 8.20 21.48 -60.15
N ASN A 576 7.04 21.08 -59.62
CA ASN A 576 6.88 20.62 -58.22
C ASN A 576 6.61 19.10 -58.12
N SER A 577 7.36 18.31 -58.88
CA SER A 577 7.29 16.83 -58.89
C SER A 577 7.39 16.22 -57.47
N ILE A 578 8.20 16.83 -56.59
CA ILE A 578 8.44 16.40 -55.22
C ILE A 578 7.17 16.55 -54.36
N SER A 579 6.48 17.70 -54.43
CA SER A 579 5.25 17.94 -53.67
C SER A 579 4.13 16.98 -54.08
N ILE A 580 4.03 16.67 -55.38
CA ILE A 580 3.04 15.72 -55.90
C ILE A 580 3.35 14.29 -55.44
N TYR A 581 4.62 13.90 -55.48
CA TYR A 581 5.07 12.61 -54.94
C TYR A 581 4.74 12.50 -53.45
N PHE A 582 5.02 13.55 -52.67
CA PHE A 582 4.72 13.60 -51.24
C PHE A 582 3.22 13.44 -50.97
N ILE A 583 2.36 14.21 -51.66
CA ILE A 583 0.91 14.13 -51.48
C ILE A 583 0.38 12.75 -51.86
N LYS A 584 0.87 12.13 -52.94
CA LYS A 584 0.51 10.75 -53.30
C LYS A 584 0.88 9.72 -52.23
N ARG A 585 2.01 9.91 -51.54
CA ARG A 585 2.50 8.99 -50.50
C ARG A 585 2.17 9.40 -49.07
N LEU A 586 1.45 10.50 -48.85
CA LEU A 586 1.14 11.01 -47.51
C LEU A 586 0.52 9.95 -46.58
N LYS A 587 -0.47 9.18 -47.07
CA LYS A 587 -1.06 8.06 -46.31
C LYS A 587 -0.04 6.98 -45.95
N GLN A 588 0.91 6.68 -46.85
CA GLN A 588 1.98 5.71 -46.59
C GLN A 588 2.95 6.23 -45.54
N PHE A 589 3.35 7.51 -45.61
CA PHE A 589 4.20 8.12 -44.58
C PHE A 589 3.54 8.10 -43.21
N PHE A 590 2.25 8.41 -43.12
CA PHE A 590 1.50 8.30 -41.88
C PHE A 590 1.49 6.86 -41.34
N LEU A 591 1.26 5.87 -42.20
CA LEU A 591 1.30 4.45 -41.82
C LEU A 591 2.70 4.03 -41.36
N TYR A 592 3.77 4.45 -42.04
CA TYR A 592 5.14 4.20 -41.59
C TYR A 592 5.41 4.81 -40.22
N GLY A 593 4.93 6.02 -39.95
CA GLY A 593 5.00 6.64 -38.63
C GLY A 593 4.30 5.80 -37.55
N LEU A 594 3.13 5.25 -37.84
CA LEU A 594 2.41 4.35 -36.92
C LEU A 594 3.15 3.04 -36.69
N ILE A 595 3.77 2.45 -37.72
CA ILE A 595 4.58 1.24 -37.58
C ILE A 595 5.79 1.52 -36.67
N VAL A 596 6.49 2.64 -36.87
CA VAL A 596 7.60 3.07 -36.00
C VAL A 596 7.13 3.26 -34.56
N ASN A 597 5.96 3.88 -34.35
CA ASN A 597 5.34 4.03 -33.03
C ASN A 597 5.10 2.67 -32.34
N LEU A 598 4.49 1.71 -33.05
CA LEU A 598 4.24 0.37 -32.52
C LEU A 598 5.54 -0.38 -32.21
N LEU A 599 6.56 -0.29 -33.08
CA LEU A 599 7.86 -0.91 -32.86
C LEU A 599 8.56 -0.32 -31.62
N LEU A 600 8.54 1.00 -31.47
CA LEU A 600 9.13 1.67 -30.31
C LEU A 600 8.43 1.27 -29.01
N ASN A 601 7.09 1.24 -29.01
CA ASN A 601 6.31 0.76 -27.86
C ASN A 601 6.64 -0.71 -27.52
N LEU A 602 6.75 -1.57 -28.54
CA LEU A 602 7.13 -2.96 -28.34
C LEU A 602 8.53 -3.10 -27.73
N THR A 603 9.52 -2.36 -28.23
CA THR A 603 10.87 -2.33 -27.68
C THR A 603 10.87 -1.87 -26.22
N LEU A 604 10.17 -0.78 -25.90
CA LEU A 604 10.04 -0.29 -24.52
C LEU A 604 9.34 -1.32 -23.61
N THR A 605 8.32 -2.01 -24.12
CA THR A 605 7.62 -3.06 -23.39
C THR A 605 8.53 -4.25 -23.09
N ILE A 606 9.33 -4.71 -24.05
CA ILE A 606 10.31 -5.79 -23.85
C ILE A 606 11.36 -5.38 -22.80
N ILE A 607 11.88 -4.16 -22.89
CA ILE A 607 12.84 -3.63 -21.90
C ILE A 607 12.22 -3.60 -20.50
N LYS A 608 10.99 -3.09 -20.35
CA LYS A 608 10.30 -3.07 -19.04
C LYS A 608 9.98 -4.47 -18.53
N LEU A 609 9.60 -5.42 -19.38
CA LEU A 609 9.39 -6.82 -18.98
C LEU A 609 10.68 -7.46 -18.46
N TYR A 610 11.80 -7.23 -19.16
CA TYR A 610 13.11 -7.70 -18.74
C TYR A 610 13.51 -7.10 -17.39
N ILE A 611 13.45 -5.78 -17.24
CA ILE A 611 13.73 -5.10 -15.96
C ILE A 611 12.81 -5.63 -14.85
N SER A 612 11.52 -5.79 -15.13
CA SER A 612 10.57 -6.27 -14.13
C SER A 612 10.80 -7.71 -13.70
N SER A 613 11.47 -8.56 -14.50
CA SER A 613 11.81 -9.92 -14.07
C SER A 613 12.84 -9.96 -12.94
N TYR A 614 13.64 -8.90 -12.78
CA TYR A 614 14.60 -8.78 -11.68
C TYR A 614 13.98 -8.34 -10.35
N ASN A 615 12.73 -7.88 -10.36
CA ASN A 615 12.03 -7.42 -9.15
C ASN A 615 11.41 -8.56 -8.33
N TYR A 616 11.89 -9.81 -8.50
CA TYR A 616 11.42 -10.98 -7.75
C TYR A 616 12.56 -11.79 -7.09
N PRO A 617 13.46 -11.15 -6.31
CA PRO A 617 14.57 -11.84 -5.64
C PRO A 617 14.13 -12.92 -4.64
N GLY A 618 13.06 -12.73 -3.88
CA GLY A 618 12.57 -13.72 -2.91
C GLY A 618 12.11 -15.03 -3.59
N GLY A 619 11.46 -14.91 -4.75
CA GLY A 619 11.07 -16.06 -5.57
C GLY A 619 12.25 -16.85 -6.13
N TYR A 620 13.38 -16.20 -6.42
CA TYR A 620 14.61 -16.88 -6.83
C TYR A 620 15.35 -17.48 -5.62
N ALA A 621 15.32 -16.82 -4.45
CA ALA A 621 16.03 -17.29 -3.25
C ALA A 621 15.46 -18.61 -2.73
N ILE A 622 14.13 -18.76 -2.74
CA ILE A 622 13.50 -20.04 -2.37
C ILE A 622 13.83 -21.17 -3.34
N GLN A 623 14.06 -20.87 -4.63
CA GLN A 623 14.47 -21.92 -5.56
C GLN A 623 15.84 -22.47 -5.20
N ILE A 624 16.78 -21.61 -4.78
CA ILE A 624 18.10 -22.04 -4.30
C ILE A 624 17.96 -22.91 -3.06
N VAL A 625 17.18 -22.46 -2.05
CA VAL A 625 16.92 -23.23 -0.82
C VAL A 625 16.30 -24.59 -1.15
N ASN A 626 15.30 -24.61 -2.04
CA ASN A 626 14.64 -25.85 -2.43
C ASN A 626 15.56 -26.80 -3.18
N ASP A 627 16.43 -26.29 -4.07
CA ASP A 627 17.40 -27.08 -4.81
C ASP A 627 18.44 -27.70 -3.88
N ASP A 628 18.85 -26.99 -2.84
CA ASP A 628 19.77 -27.50 -1.82
C ASP A 628 19.14 -28.61 -0.97
N ILE A 629 17.93 -28.36 -0.43
CA ILE A 629 17.16 -29.37 0.33
C ILE A 629 16.94 -30.65 -0.49
N ARG A 630 16.65 -30.52 -1.80
CA ARG A 630 16.48 -31.65 -2.71
C ARG A 630 17.78 -32.41 -2.96
N LYS A 631 18.90 -31.71 -3.17
CA LYS A 631 20.23 -32.33 -3.38
C LYS A 631 20.70 -33.12 -2.18
N ASN A 632 20.42 -32.63 -0.97
CA ASN A 632 20.85 -33.26 0.27
C ASN A 632 19.91 -34.41 0.71
N ASN A 633 18.88 -34.75 -0.07
CA ASN A 633 17.90 -35.81 0.20
C ASN A 633 17.21 -35.69 1.58
N TRP A 634 17.09 -34.48 2.12
CA TRP A 634 16.47 -34.27 3.43
C TRP A 634 14.93 -34.50 3.43
N GLN A 635 14.33 -34.79 2.28
CA GLN A 635 12.90 -35.10 2.10
C GLN A 635 12.51 -36.56 2.44
N SER A 636 13.34 -37.31 3.16
CA SER A 636 13.03 -38.70 3.57
C SER A 636 11.68 -38.82 4.28
N LYS A 637 10.85 -39.79 3.86
CA LYS A 637 9.44 -40.04 4.27
C LYS A 637 9.20 -40.39 5.74
N SER A 638 10.17 -40.25 6.64
CA SER A 638 10.02 -40.64 8.04
C SER A 638 10.33 -39.47 8.98
N GLU A 639 9.25 -38.95 9.56
CA GLU A 639 9.19 -38.07 10.74
C GLU A 639 9.44 -36.56 10.51
N THR A 640 8.58 -35.80 11.18
CA THR A 640 8.44 -34.33 11.32
C THR A 640 9.63 -33.45 10.93
N SER A 641 9.30 -32.31 10.31
CA SER A 641 10.19 -31.28 9.77
C SER A 641 11.49 -31.10 10.54
N ARG A 642 12.58 -31.68 10.02
CA ARG A 642 13.96 -31.39 10.48
C ARG A 642 14.46 -30.04 9.97
N ILE A 643 13.74 -29.39 9.06
CA ILE A 643 14.15 -28.15 8.40
C ILE A 643 13.10 -27.07 8.65
N GLY A 644 13.56 -25.92 9.15
CA GLY A 644 12.82 -24.68 9.19
C GLY A 644 13.34 -23.69 8.15
N VAL A 645 12.45 -22.91 7.56
CA VAL A 645 12.76 -21.80 6.66
C VAL A 645 12.08 -20.55 7.19
N TYR A 646 12.88 -19.56 7.60
CA TYR A 646 12.40 -18.22 7.93
C TYR A 646 12.40 -17.35 6.69
N VAL A 647 11.30 -16.65 6.46
CA VAL A 647 11.11 -15.75 5.33
C VAL A 647 10.75 -14.37 5.85
N CYS A 648 11.62 -13.38 5.63
CA CYS A 648 11.30 -12.02 6.03
C CYS A 648 10.20 -11.41 5.13
N ASP A 649 9.54 -10.36 5.61
CA ASP A 649 8.43 -9.69 4.92
C ASP A 649 8.77 -9.25 3.49
N LEU A 650 9.97 -8.73 3.26
CA LEU A 650 10.41 -8.29 1.94
C LEU A 650 10.56 -9.47 0.97
N ALA A 651 11.19 -10.56 1.42
CA ALA A 651 11.30 -11.78 0.64
C ALA A 651 9.92 -12.38 0.34
N ALA A 652 8.97 -12.27 1.28
CA ALA A 652 7.58 -12.67 1.10
C ALA A 652 6.85 -11.84 0.01
N GLN A 653 7.19 -10.55 -0.13
CA GLN A 653 6.63 -9.66 -1.16
C GLN A 653 7.28 -9.87 -2.53
N SER A 654 8.55 -10.24 -2.57
CA SER A 654 9.35 -10.32 -3.79
C SER A 654 9.32 -11.71 -4.47
N GLY A 655 8.20 -12.43 -4.36
CA GLY A 655 7.91 -13.61 -5.20
C GLY A 655 7.91 -14.96 -4.48
N MET A 656 8.05 -14.98 -3.15
CA MET A 656 7.80 -16.17 -2.34
C MET A 656 6.31 -16.53 -2.30
N THR A 657 5.96 -17.76 -2.68
CA THR A 657 4.57 -18.25 -2.67
C THR A 657 4.47 -19.62 -2.03
N ARG A 658 3.28 -20.00 -1.54
CA ARG A 658 3.01 -21.36 -1.03
C ARG A 658 3.18 -22.43 -2.11
N PHE A 659 3.04 -22.08 -3.40
CA PHE A 659 3.35 -22.99 -4.51
C PHE A 659 4.84 -23.32 -4.62
N LEU A 660 5.73 -22.54 -4.00
CA LEU A 660 7.16 -22.80 -3.94
C LEU A 660 7.57 -23.51 -2.65
N GLN A 661 6.64 -23.76 -1.72
CA GLN A 661 6.93 -24.44 -0.46
C GLN A 661 6.99 -25.96 -0.65
N LEU A 662 8.03 -26.59 -0.11
CA LEU A 662 8.20 -28.03 -0.11
C LEU A 662 7.35 -28.68 0.99
N GLU A 663 6.98 -29.94 0.78
CA GLU A 663 6.36 -30.78 1.81
C GLU A 663 7.39 -31.15 2.89
N ASN A 664 6.94 -31.30 4.14
CA ASN A 664 7.77 -31.63 5.32
C ASN A 664 8.84 -30.59 5.70
N VAL A 665 8.70 -29.34 5.23
CA VAL A 665 9.53 -28.19 5.66
C VAL A 665 8.65 -27.19 6.40
N TYR A 666 9.10 -26.72 7.56
CA TYR A 666 8.40 -25.68 8.30
C TYR A 666 8.74 -24.31 7.73
N TYR A 667 7.74 -23.53 7.36
CA TYR A 667 7.92 -22.17 6.87
C TYR A 667 7.31 -21.19 7.87
N ASN A 668 8.11 -20.25 8.36
CA ASN A 668 7.66 -19.14 9.18
C ASN A 668 7.89 -17.84 8.39
N LYS A 669 6.85 -17.01 8.32
CA LYS A 669 6.89 -15.68 7.68
C LYS A 669 6.49 -14.59 8.67
N GLU A 670 6.65 -14.85 9.96
CA GLU A 670 6.39 -13.82 10.96
C GLU A 670 7.33 -12.63 10.72
N PRO A 671 6.87 -11.40 11.00
CA PRO A 671 7.72 -10.22 10.84
C PRO A 671 9.02 -10.32 11.65
N LYS A 672 9.01 -11.11 12.73
CA LYS A 672 10.15 -11.34 13.62
C LYS A 672 10.54 -12.81 13.65
N PHE A 673 11.84 -13.05 13.64
CA PHE A 673 12.40 -14.38 13.85
C PHE A 673 12.45 -14.69 15.35
N ASN A 674 11.64 -15.65 15.80
CA ASN A 674 11.72 -16.18 17.16
C ASN A 674 12.46 -17.53 17.14
N VAL A 675 13.57 -17.63 17.87
CA VAL A 675 14.37 -18.87 17.93
C VAL A 675 13.52 -20.04 18.44
N GLU A 676 12.58 -19.78 19.36
CA GLU A 676 11.69 -20.76 19.99
C GLU A 676 10.90 -21.58 18.96
N ASP A 677 10.41 -20.94 17.90
CA ASP A 677 9.63 -21.59 16.83
C ASP A 677 10.46 -22.61 16.04
N PHE A 678 11.77 -22.45 16.07
CA PHE A 678 12.73 -23.24 15.31
C PHE A 678 13.52 -24.24 16.15
N LEU A 679 13.39 -24.24 17.49
CA LEU A 679 14.16 -25.12 18.40
C LEU A 679 14.02 -26.62 18.09
N GLN A 680 12.87 -27.00 17.55
CA GLN A 680 12.55 -28.39 17.17
C GLN A 680 13.17 -28.83 15.83
N HIS A 681 13.75 -27.91 15.06
CA HIS A 681 14.32 -28.18 13.74
C HIS A 681 15.84 -28.36 13.83
N ASP A 682 16.40 -29.25 13.03
CA ASP A 682 17.85 -29.54 12.96
C ASP A 682 18.59 -28.53 12.05
N TRP A 683 17.88 -27.99 11.06
CA TRP A 683 18.39 -27.07 10.04
C TRP A 683 17.48 -25.85 9.92
N ILE A 684 18.07 -24.65 9.84
CA ILE A 684 17.32 -23.42 9.63
C ILE A 684 17.91 -22.67 8.44
N TYR A 685 17.08 -22.38 7.45
CA TYR A 685 17.40 -21.47 6.35
C TYR A 685 16.79 -20.10 6.60
N PHE A 686 17.59 -19.06 6.40
CA PHE A 686 17.10 -17.68 6.41
C PHE A 686 17.04 -17.13 4.99
N VAL A 687 15.83 -16.76 4.57
CA VAL A 687 15.59 -16.03 3.33
C VAL A 687 15.35 -14.57 3.70
N ILE A 688 16.42 -13.78 3.62
CA ILE A 688 16.43 -12.37 3.97
C ILE A 688 16.76 -11.54 2.73
N GLU A 689 15.94 -10.52 2.46
CA GLU A 689 16.23 -9.51 1.45
C GLU A 689 16.75 -8.23 2.14
N PRO A 690 18.05 -7.88 1.96
CA PRO A 690 18.62 -6.68 2.58
C PRO A 690 18.10 -5.41 1.90
N LYS A 691 17.85 -4.36 2.70
CA LYS A 691 17.27 -3.09 2.23
C LYS A 691 18.32 -2.15 1.63
N ASP A 692 19.59 -2.22 2.07
CA ASP A 692 20.71 -1.50 1.46
C ASP A 692 22.02 -2.33 1.40
N ARG A 693 22.88 -2.03 0.41
CA ARG A 693 24.14 -2.78 0.16
C ARG A 693 25.17 -2.61 1.29
N HIS A 694 25.17 -1.44 1.94
CA HIS A 694 26.21 -1.05 2.91
C HIS A 694 26.01 -1.66 4.30
N GLU A 695 24.80 -2.10 4.64
CA GLU A 695 24.47 -2.64 5.98
C GLU A 695 25.18 -3.96 6.32
N TYR A 696 25.52 -4.79 5.33
CA TYR A 696 26.07 -6.14 5.56
C TYR A 696 27.55 -6.30 5.19
N PHE A 697 28.08 -5.49 4.27
CA PHE A 697 29.40 -5.76 3.67
C PHE A 697 30.58 -5.09 4.37
N ASP A 698 30.35 -4.10 5.23
CA ASP A 698 31.42 -3.52 6.04
C ASP A 698 31.83 -4.41 7.23
N GLN A 699 31.09 -5.51 7.49
CA GLN A 699 31.42 -6.52 8.50
C GLN A 699 32.16 -7.74 7.95
N CYS A 700 32.23 -7.89 6.62
CA CYS A 700 32.83 -9.04 5.94
C CYS A 700 33.95 -8.59 5.00
N THR A 701 34.94 -7.88 5.54
CA THR A 701 36.23 -7.71 4.89
C THR A 701 37.26 -8.60 5.59
N ASP A 702 37.82 -9.51 4.80
CA ASP A 702 39.05 -10.25 5.04
C ASP A 702 38.97 -11.39 6.07
N ASP A 703 38.43 -12.54 5.68
CA ASP A 703 39.09 -13.86 5.84
C ASP A 703 38.23 -15.00 5.24
N GLU A 704 38.86 -15.91 4.49
CA GLU A 704 38.25 -17.00 3.70
C GLU A 704 37.60 -18.15 4.53
N SER A 705 37.28 -17.94 5.80
CA SER A 705 36.56 -18.95 6.61
C SER A 705 35.86 -18.33 7.81
N VAL A 706 34.63 -17.86 7.65
CA VAL A 706 33.85 -17.33 8.78
C VAL A 706 32.74 -18.31 9.16
N ASN A 707 32.99 -19.07 10.24
CA ASN A 707 31.95 -19.68 11.05
C ASN A 707 31.28 -18.55 11.87
N CYS A 708 30.05 -18.16 11.55
CA CYS A 708 29.30 -17.26 12.41
C CYS A 708 28.65 -18.07 13.54
N GLN A 709 28.79 -17.66 14.80
CA GLN A 709 28.08 -18.28 15.92
C GLN A 709 26.92 -17.38 16.34
N ILE A 710 25.69 -17.90 16.31
CA ILE A 710 24.54 -17.23 16.92
C ILE A 710 24.37 -17.79 18.32
N VAL A 711 24.54 -16.94 19.34
CA VAL A 711 24.37 -17.28 20.75
C VAL A 711 23.13 -16.57 21.28
N HIS A 712 22.12 -17.32 21.72
CA HIS A 712 20.94 -16.77 22.40
C HIS A 712 21.10 -16.89 23.92
N ARG A 713 21.10 -15.75 24.63
CA ARG A 713 21.16 -15.70 26.11
C ARG A 713 19.77 -15.42 26.67
N GLN A 714 19.17 -16.38 27.38
CA GLN A 714 17.97 -16.10 28.19
C GLN A 714 18.38 -15.26 29.42
N ILE A 715 17.83 -14.05 29.56
CA ILE A 715 18.14 -13.16 30.69
C ILE A 715 17.42 -13.59 32.00
N HIS A 716 16.49 -14.55 31.98
CA HIS A 716 15.74 -14.93 33.17
C HIS A 716 15.55 -16.45 33.36
N SER A 717 16.56 -17.13 33.92
CA SER A 717 16.44 -18.18 34.96
C SER A 717 17.82 -18.83 35.22
N PRO A 718 18.17 -19.23 36.45
CA PRO A 718 19.53 -19.69 36.78
C PRO A 718 19.80 -21.16 36.40
N THR A 719 18.94 -21.77 35.59
CA THR A 719 19.06 -23.18 35.22
C THR A 719 18.53 -23.40 33.81
N LEU A 720 19.28 -23.06 32.76
CA LEU A 720 18.96 -23.55 31.41
C LEU A 720 20.18 -23.51 30.48
N MET A 721 20.24 -24.51 29.62
CA MET A 721 21.31 -24.84 28.67
C MET A 721 21.53 -23.71 27.64
N ASP A 722 22.79 -23.32 27.42
CA ASP A 722 23.17 -22.54 26.25
C ASP A 722 23.03 -23.42 24.99
N ILE A 723 22.16 -23.00 24.06
CA ILE A 723 22.02 -23.65 22.74
C ILE A 723 22.89 -22.84 21.77
N GLN A 724 24.02 -23.43 21.36
CA GLN A 724 24.91 -22.84 20.35
C GLN A 724 24.55 -23.39 18.96
N PHE A 725 24.31 -22.47 18.02
CA PHE A 725 24.20 -22.79 16.61
C PHE A 725 25.52 -22.44 15.91
N ASN A 726 26.15 -23.42 15.26
CA ASN A 726 27.29 -23.15 14.38
C ASN A 726 26.72 -22.84 12.99
N CYS A 727 26.89 -21.61 12.52
CA CYS A 727 26.56 -21.27 11.15
C CYS A 727 27.77 -21.62 10.29
N THR A 728 27.69 -22.72 9.57
CA THR A 728 28.59 -22.98 8.46
C THR A 728 28.03 -22.24 7.26
N LEU A 729 28.70 -21.15 6.86
CA LEU A 729 28.34 -20.39 5.68
C LEU A 729 28.69 -21.21 4.41
N GLN A 730 27.86 -22.19 4.04
CA GLN A 730 28.07 -22.96 2.82
C GLN A 730 27.66 -22.13 1.60
N GLN A 731 28.67 -21.64 0.90
CA GLN A 731 28.61 -21.05 -0.45
C GLN A 731 27.60 -19.91 -0.68
N SER A 732 28.20 -18.73 -0.88
CA SER A 732 27.66 -17.50 -1.48
C SER A 732 26.90 -16.53 -0.57
N VAL A 733 27.68 -15.74 0.16
CA VAL A 733 27.50 -14.29 0.10
C VAL A 733 27.67 -13.85 -1.37
N LEU A 734 26.59 -13.66 -2.13
CA LEU A 734 26.66 -12.95 -3.41
C LEU A 734 26.52 -11.44 -3.17
N THR A 735 27.66 -10.79 -2.97
CA THR A 735 27.84 -9.34 -3.13
C THR A 735 27.69 -8.93 -4.60
N LEU A 736 26.99 -7.83 -4.89
CA LEU A 736 27.00 -7.25 -6.25
C LEU A 736 27.17 -5.74 -6.27
N ASP A 737 27.97 -5.29 -7.23
CA ASP A 737 28.26 -3.89 -7.54
C ASP A 737 27.27 -3.32 -8.54
N LYS A 738 26.83 -2.07 -8.33
CA LYS A 738 25.84 -1.37 -9.17
C LYS A 738 26.33 -1.16 -10.62
N SER A 739 27.57 -1.53 -10.92
CA SER A 739 28.23 -1.42 -12.23
C SER A 739 28.11 -2.68 -13.10
N SER A 740 27.70 -3.84 -12.56
CA SER A 740 27.72 -5.13 -13.27
C SER A 740 26.40 -5.91 -13.17
N LEU A 741 25.73 -6.04 -14.32
CA LEU A 741 24.36 -6.57 -14.53
C LEU A 741 24.18 -8.10 -14.36
N THR A 742 24.82 -8.78 -13.40
CA THR A 742 24.71 -10.27 -13.28
C THR A 742 24.81 -10.84 -11.85
N LYS A 743 23.67 -11.38 -11.33
CA LYS A 743 23.46 -12.36 -10.20
C LYS A 743 23.60 -11.90 -8.72
N PHE A 744 22.50 -11.84 -7.96
CA PHE A 744 22.41 -11.51 -6.51
C PHE A 744 21.89 -12.72 -5.69
N GLN A 745 22.31 -12.92 -4.41
CA GLN A 745 21.53 -13.53 -3.28
C GLN A 745 22.33 -13.90 -2.01
N ILE A 746 21.68 -13.85 -0.83
CA ILE A 746 22.20 -14.38 0.45
C ILE A 746 21.17 -15.40 0.98
N ALA A 747 21.60 -16.66 1.15
CA ALA A 747 20.90 -17.66 1.94
C ALA A 747 21.85 -18.05 3.09
N ILE A 748 21.39 -17.92 4.34
CA ILE A 748 22.21 -18.31 5.51
C ILE A 748 21.71 -19.67 5.98
N GLU A 749 22.62 -20.65 5.97
CA GLU A 749 22.42 -21.99 6.51
C GLU A 749 22.95 -22.04 7.95
N ILE A 750 22.09 -22.45 8.89
CA ILE A 750 22.45 -22.55 10.30
C ILE A 750 22.29 -24.00 10.77
N HIS A 751 23.38 -24.57 11.30
CA HIS A 751 23.40 -25.94 11.82
C HIS A 751 23.24 -25.95 13.34
N LYS A 752 22.40 -26.86 13.83
CA LYS A 752 22.31 -27.19 15.25
C LYS A 752 23.47 -28.11 15.66
N CYS A 753 24.35 -27.68 16.56
CA CYS A 753 25.38 -28.56 17.13
C CYS A 753 24.84 -29.32 18.35
N GLN A 754 25.02 -30.65 18.39
CA GLN A 754 24.84 -31.44 19.61
C GLN A 754 26.11 -31.37 20.46
N TYR A 755 25.99 -30.82 21.68
CA TYR A 755 26.88 -30.88 22.85
C TYR A 755 28.41 -30.78 22.65
N ILE A 756 29.07 -29.86 23.38
CA ILE A 756 30.28 -30.14 24.20
C ILE A 756 30.63 -28.93 25.11
N SER A 757 30.78 -29.24 26.39
CA SER A 757 31.40 -28.57 27.55
C SER A 757 31.74 -27.07 27.56
N ILE A 758 31.14 -26.40 28.55
CA ILE A 758 31.72 -25.43 29.51
C ILE A 758 33.13 -24.91 29.16
N THR A 759 33.20 -23.65 28.75
CA THR A 759 34.13 -22.66 29.32
C THR A 759 33.49 -21.29 29.22
N ALA A 760 33.33 -20.64 30.37
CA ALA A 760 32.89 -19.27 30.46
C ALA A 760 33.98 -18.35 29.92
N ASN A 761 33.66 -17.57 28.88
CA ASN A 761 33.98 -16.15 28.81
C ASN A 761 33.35 -15.52 27.56
N GLU A 762 32.80 -14.33 27.78
CA GLU A 762 32.39 -13.32 26.81
C GLU A 762 31.02 -13.48 26.12
N SER A 763 30.27 -12.38 26.20
CA SER A 763 28.98 -12.09 25.57
C SER A 763 29.16 -11.86 24.08
N ILE A 764 28.22 -12.36 23.26
CA ILE A 764 27.99 -11.75 21.95
C ILE A 764 26.99 -10.61 22.18
N GLU A 765 27.51 -9.47 22.58
CA GLU A 765 26.94 -8.19 22.19
C GLU A 765 27.42 -7.95 20.76
N PHE A 766 26.52 -7.64 19.83
CA PHE A 766 26.95 -6.88 18.66
C PHE A 766 27.43 -5.54 19.23
N ASP A 767 28.72 -5.25 19.13
CA ASP A 767 29.32 -4.05 19.71
C ASP A 767 28.64 -2.80 19.13
N HIS A 768 27.70 -2.24 19.90
CA HIS A 768 26.84 -1.11 19.54
C HIS A 768 27.57 0.24 19.65
N ASN A 769 28.88 0.26 19.89
CA ASN A 769 29.61 1.52 20.13
C ASN A 769 30.18 2.20 18.90
N HIS A 770 29.93 1.70 17.69
CA HIS A 770 30.12 2.49 16.47
C HIS A 770 28.80 2.48 15.71
N HIS A 771 28.14 3.64 15.65
CA HIS A 771 26.96 3.86 14.81
C HIS A 771 27.16 3.24 13.41
N PRO A 772 26.16 2.50 12.93
CA PRO A 772 25.52 2.91 11.70
C PRO A 772 24.00 3.00 11.86
N SER A 773 23.46 3.98 11.15
CA SER A 773 22.04 4.14 10.87
C SER A 773 21.48 2.90 10.17
N TYR A 774 20.46 2.30 10.77
CA TYR A 774 19.49 1.40 10.16
C TYR A 774 18.35 2.19 9.51
#